data_AF-A0A0F9ZR39-F1
#
_entry.id   AF-A0A0F9ZR39-F1
#
_cell.length_a   1.000
_cell.length_b   1.000
_cell.length_c   1.000
_cell.angle_alpha   90.00
_cell.angle_beta   90.00
_cell.angle_gamma   90.00
#
_symmetry.space_group_name_H-M   'P 1'
#
loop_
_entity.id
_entity.type
_entity.pdbx_description
1 polymer ?
#
loop_
_entity_poly.entity_id
_entity_poly.type
_entity_poly.pdbx_seq_one_letter_code
_entity_poly.pdbx_strand_id
1 'polypeptide(L)'
;MIDLQLLENKVQEYLSHFNKKRLTKAFEFAKQAHSGQKRKTGEDYFNHPFNTALILTEIHADEDTLIAALLHDVPEDTTYSLNDIEKLFSKDIAYLVRGITKLSKVYYRHDMHERQIESLKKLLIHSAKDVRVILIKLADRLDNMRTLYAHENVNKRIRIARETLEIYAPIANLFGLYEFKREMEDLCFEYLFNSKYLSLKSALEDKQEFFHQILNSSIQKLEKFLNGRNIKFSIEGRIKNLYSIFKKMEEKNKSLMDIEDLVALRIIVETPEDCYRTLGLIHEIFKPKTTRFKDYIAVPKPNGYQSLHTVVFSANGIPIELQIRTQKMNIEATYGFASHYFYEEKVLQDKSPMSRSKFQEKNWAKKILLLQREMKDNRDFMKNLQSDIFQDRIFVFTPKGDVIDLPLGACCIDFAYAIHTDIGNSSEEALINNKKVALNQILENGDVIRIITNKENAGPQREWLTFAKTQLARNKIKDKLRQESTEKKKKLGIKFLEKELKKTGKNLYEILNNRHIKILLAELNFETFDDLLAAVGEGNLEPQVILDKIYSQKFHSYEEILGSALKKDTRGRYKVELKIFCKDRIGLLKSLLVPIEDMGINILNLNLKLNLSSHSVICNVSIMIKDFDQLSKVYESIEQIPEVMSIERLVPKRIFWVMGIGTLFVIFWSILPYGIAKIFSQQQRFDLIFWFFSIFGILMIFLSIFYLYQLCRIYFADLVYTKFRKYFIPLLTLIASIILVVELKFLNLPDFFASLYGLINFLFTMAGIHFLGRRIEIFDKLIEK
;
A
#
# COMPACT_ATOMS: atom_id res chain seq x y z
N MET A 1 -20.87 13.56 -38.04
CA MET A 1 -21.91 12.51 -38.10
C MET A 1 -21.41 11.34 -37.29
N ILE A 2 -22.16 10.92 -36.27
CA ILE A 2 -21.86 9.71 -35.50
C ILE A 2 -22.18 8.54 -36.41
N ASP A 3 -21.18 7.74 -36.74
CA ASP A 3 -21.34 6.59 -37.62
C ASP A 3 -20.70 5.37 -36.96
N LEU A 4 -21.55 4.40 -36.58
CA LEU A 4 -21.09 3.12 -36.07
C LEU A 4 -20.24 2.40 -37.12
N GLN A 5 -20.56 2.57 -38.41
CA GLN A 5 -19.83 1.95 -39.50
C GLN A 5 -18.41 2.51 -39.62
N LEU A 6 -18.20 3.80 -39.34
CA LEU A 6 -16.86 4.38 -39.24
C LEU A 6 -16.02 3.72 -38.14
N LEU A 7 -16.62 3.54 -36.94
CA LEU A 7 -15.94 2.88 -35.82
C LEU A 7 -15.63 1.42 -36.17
N GLU A 8 -16.61 0.68 -36.72
CA GLU A 8 -16.42 -0.71 -37.13
C GLU A 8 -15.34 -0.86 -38.22
N ASN A 9 -15.31 0.03 -39.21
CA ASN A 9 -14.31 0.02 -40.28
C ASN A 9 -12.91 0.23 -39.72
N LYS A 10 -12.73 1.25 -38.87
CA LYS A 10 -11.43 1.50 -38.21
C LYS A 10 -10.98 0.33 -37.35
N VAL A 11 -11.89 -0.29 -36.61
CA VAL A 11 -11.58 -1.47 -35.79
C VAL A 11 -11.20 -2.65 -36.69
N GLN A 12 -11.88 -2.82 -37.82
CA GLN A 12 -11.61 -3.90 -38.76
C GLN A 12 -10.23 -3.78 -39.43
N GLU A 13 -9.68 -2.57 -39.59
CA GLU A 13 -8.34 -2.35 -40.15
C GLU A 13 -7.23 -3.02 -39.33
N TYR A 14 -7.38 -3.09 -38.00
CA TYR A 14 -6.36 -3.67 -37.12
C TYR A 14 -6.83 -4.91 -36.35
N LEU A 15 -8.13 -5.16 -36.21
CA LEU A 15 -8.70 -6.37 -35.61
C LEU A 15 -9.54 -7.12 -36.65
N SER A 16 -8.98 -8.15 -37.27
CA SER A 16 -9.66 -8.97 -38.28
C SER A 16 -10.82 -9.81 -37.71
N HIS A 17 -10.77 -10.17 -36.42
CA HIS A 17 -11.73 -11.09 -35.78
C HIS A 17 -12.39 -10.50 -34.51
N PHE A 18 -12.83 -9.23 -34.54
CA PHE A 18 -13.57 -8.65 -33.42
C PHE A 18 -15.07 -8.99 -33.47
N ASN A 19 -15.71 -9.07 -32.30
CA ASN A 19 -17.14 -9.37 -32.22
C ASN A 19 -17.98 -8.11 -32.45
N LYS A 20 -18.32 -7.86 -33.72
CA LYS A 20 -19.17 -6.73 -34.14
C LYS A 20 -20.43 -6.58 -33.28
N LYS A 21 -21.14 -7.68 -33.00
CA LYS A 21 -22.39 -7.66 -32.22
C LYS A 21 -22.21 -7.08 -30.82
N ARG A 22 -21.09 -7.37 -30.13
CA ARG A 22 -20.81 -6.84 -28.79
C ARG A 22 -20.57 -5.33 -28.84
N LEU A 23 -19.78 -4.87 -29.82
CA LEU A 23 -19.50 -3.45 -30.01
C LEU A 23 -20.77 -2.67 -30.40
N THR A 24 -21.58 -3.19 -31.34
CA THR A 24 -22.88 -2.61 -31.73
C THR A 24 -23.81 -2.52 -30.52
N LYS A 25 -23.93 -3.58 -29.71
CA LYS A 25 -24.74 -3.57 -28.49
C LYS A 25 -24.28 -2.50 -27.50
N ALA A 26 -22.98 -2.33 -27.31
CA ALA A 26 -22.43 -1.30 -26.42
C ALA A 26 -22.73 0.11 -26.93
N PHE A 27 -22.58 0.33 -28.23
CA PHE A 27 -22.89 1.59 -28.89
C PHE A 27 -24.37 1.97 -28.74
N GLU A 28 -25.28 1.05 -29.05
CA GLU A 28 -26.72 1.26 -28.93
C GLU A 28 -27.14 1.52 -27.49
N PHE A 29 -26.61 0.73 -26.55
CA PHE A 29 -26.90 0.88 -25.13
C PHE A 29 -26.43 2.23 -24.59
N ALA A 30 -25.19 2.64 -24.90
CA ALA A 30 -24.66 3.94 -24.49
C ALA A 30 -25.45 5.10 -25.10
N LYS A 31 -25.82 5.00 -26.38
CA LYS A 31 -26.66 6.00 -27.06
C LYS A 31 -28.04 6.11 -26.44
N GLN A 32 -28.65 4.97 -26.08
CA GLN A 32 -29.95 4.93 -25.40
C GLN A 32 -29.85 5.52 -23.98
N ALA A 33 -28.81 5.16 -23.23
CA ALA A 33 -28.62 5.61 -21.86
C ALA A 33 -28.45 7.13 -21.75
N HIS A 34 -27.77 7.75 -22.72
CA HIS A 34 -27.58 9.20 -22.80
C HIS A 34 -28.64 9.92 -23.66
N SER A 35 -29.73 9.24 -24.02
CA SER A 35 -30.80 9.83 -24.84
C SER A 35 -31.44 11.04 -24.13
N GLY A 36 -31.55 12.16 -24.85
CA GLY A 36 -32.09 13.42 -24.31
C GLY A 36 -31.08 14.26 -23.50
N GLN A 37 -29.86 13.79 -23.30
CA GLN A 37 -28.79 14.53 -22.63
C GLN A 37 -27.95 15.32 -23.64
N LYS A 38 -27.71 16.61 -23.39
CA LYS A 38 -26.86 17.47 -24.23
C LYS A 38 -25.59 17.92 -23.49
N ARG A 39 -24.47 18.05 -24.22
CA ARG A 39 -23.24 18.69 -23.72
C ARG A 39 -23.40 20.21 -23.68
N LYS A 40 -22.44 20.87 -23.04
CA LYS A 40 -22.32 22.34 -23.06
C LYS A 40 -22.01 22.92 -24.44
N THR A 41 -21.51 22.12 -25.38
CA THR A 41 -21.37 22.47 -26.80
C THR A 41 -22.72 22.59 -27.51
N GLY A 42 -23.80 22.05 -26.94
CA GLY A 42 -25.12 21.92 -27.59
C GLY A 42 -25.33 20.59 -28.32
N GLU A 43 -24.27 19.80 -28.50
CA GLU A 43 -24.32 18.48 -29.13
C GLU A 43 -24.83 17.39 -28.18
N ASP A 44 -25.25 16.24 -28.73
CA ASP A 44 -25.67 15.08 -27.95
C ASP A 44 -24.52 14.56 -27.07
N TYR A 45 -24.84 14.19 -25.82
CA TYR A 45 -23.83 13.73 -24.85
C TYR A 45 -23.03 12.52 -25.36
N PHE A 46 -23.70 11.63 -26.09
CA PHE A 46 -23.11 10.43 -26.67
C PHE A 46 -21.91 10.68 -27.60
N ASN A 47 -21.77 11.88 -28.19
CA ASN A 47 -20.61 12.25 -28.99
C ASN A 47 -19.29 12.08 -28.23
N HIS A 48 -19.29 12.38 -26.92
CA HIS A 48 -18.09 12.30 -26.11
C HIS A 48 -17.60 10.84 -25.91
N PRO A 49 -18.40 9.90 -25.40
CA PRO A 49 -18.00 8.49 -25.34
C PRO A 49 -17.62 7.90 -26.71
N PHE A 50 -18.32 8.31 -27.78
CA PHE A 50 -17.99 7.88 -29.14
C PHE A 50 -16.61 8.38 -29.61
N ASN A 51 -16.32 9.67 -29.43
CA ASN A 51 -15.01 10.24 -29.76
C ASN A 51 -13.89 9.61 -28.93
N THR A 52 -14.13 9.36 -27.64
CA THR A 52 -13.19 8.66 -26.76
C THR A 52 -12.87 7.26 -27.30
N ALA A 53 -13.88 6.51 -27.78
CA ALA A 53 -13.66 5.22 -28.43
C ALA A 53 -12.88 5.35 -29.75
N LEU A 54 -13.17 6.38 -30.56
CA LEU A 54 -12.40 6.65 -31.79
C LEU A 54 -10.93 6.97 -31.50
N ILE A 55 -10.63 7.78 -30.48
CA ILE A 55 -9.25 8.06 -30.06
C ILE A 55 -8.53 6.76 -29.66
N LEU A 56 -9.22 5.83 -29.01
CA LEU A 56 -8.65 4.54 -28.62
C LEU A 56 -8.41 3.60 -29.82
N THR A 57 -9.14 3.76 -30.93
CA THR A 57 -8.81 3.06 -32.18
C THR A 57 -7.46 3.49 -32.74
N GLU A 58 -7.04 4.74 -32.52
CA GLU A 58 -5.72 5.23 -32.99
C GLU A 58 -4.56 4.48 -32.32
N ILE A 59 -4.75 3.97 -31.10
CA ILE A 59 -3.76 3.17 -30.37
C ILE A 59 -4.01 1.65 -30.48
N HIS A 60 -4.88 1.24 -31.42
CA HIS A 60 -5.24 -0.15 -31.69
C HIS A 60 -5.79 -0.91 -30.46
N ALA A 61 -6.63 -0.25 -29.65
CA ALA A 61 -7.19 -0.85 -28.44
C ALA A 61 -8.05 -2.10 -28.71
N ASP A 62 -8.06 -3.04 -27.76
CA ASP A 62 -8.90 -4.25 -27.80
C ASP A 62 -10.40 -3.93 -27.69
N GLU A 63 -11.22 -4.91 -28.08
CA GLU A 63 -12.68 -4.80 -28.08
C GLU A 63 -13.24 -4.38 -26.71
N ASP A 64 -12.75 -4.98 -25.62
CA ASP A 64 -13.24 -4.68 -24.28
C ASP A 64 -12.87 -3.26 -23.82
N THR A 65 -11.70 -2.72 -24.22
CA THR A 65 -11.34 -1.30 -23.97
C THR A 65 -12.28 -0.36 -24.73
N LEU A 66 -12.58 -0.65 -25.99
CA LEU A 66 -13.49 0.17 -26.79
C LEU A 66 -14.91 0.16 -26.21
N ILE A 67 -15.40 -1.01 -25.80
CA ILE A 67 -16.70 -1.12 -25.13
C ILE A 67 -16.70 -0.34 -23.82
N ALA A 68 -15.66 -0.48 -22.99
CA ALA A 68 -15.54 0.26 -21.74
C ALA A 68 -15.49 1.79 -21.97
N ALA A 69 -14.87 2.25 -23.05
CA ALA A 69 -14.84 3.66 -23.43
C ALA A 69 -16.21 4.20 -23.83
N LEU A 70 -17.01 3.42 -24.59
CA LEU A 70 -18.38 3.80 -24.91
C LEU A 70 -19.28 3.89 -23.66
N LEU A 71 -18.97 3.09 -22.63
CA LEU A 71 -19.78 2.97 -21.41
C LEU A 71 -19.27 3.80 -20.23
N HIS A 72 -18.16 4.53 -20.37
CA HIS A 72 -17.42 5.04 -19.21
C HIS A 72 -18.18 6.02 -18.33
N ASP A 73 -19.02 6.86 -18.93
CA ASP A 73 -19.83 7.87 -18.25
C ASP A 73 -21.24 7.38 -17.90
N VAL A 74 -21.65 6.20 -18.39
CA VAL A 74 -23.00 5.66 -18.17
C VAL A 74 -23.33 5.56 -16.67
N PRO A 75 -22.47 5.03 -15.78
CA PRO A 75 -22.78 4.95 -14.36
C PRO A 75 -22.81 6.29 -13.61
N GLU A 76 -22.22 7.34 -14.18
CA GLU A 76 -22.16 8.67 -13.53
C GLU A 76 -23.36 9.53 -13.89
N ASP A 77 -23.76 9.51 -15.16
CA ASP A 77 -24.71 10.47 -15.71
C ASP A 77 -26.08 9.88 -16.01
N THR A 78 -26.26 8.57 -15.83
CA THR A 78 -27.52 7.87 -16.09
C THR A 78 -28.00 7.09 -14.85
N THR A 79 -29.16 6.43 -14.96
CA THR A 79 -29.72 5.61 -13.88
C THR A 79 -29.10 4.21 -13.79
N TYR A 80 -28.30 3.80 -14.77
CA TYR A 80 -27.68 2.48 -14.80
C TYR A 80 -26.51 2.38 -13.83
N SER A 81 -26.38 1.24 -13.15
CA SER A 81 -25.33 0.99 -12.18
C SER A 81 -24.16 0.17 -12.77
N LEU A 82 -23.02 0.16 -12.08
CA LEU A 82 -21.89 -0.71 -12.43
C LEU A 82 -22.27 -2.21 -12.43
N ASN A 83 -23.24 -2.61 -11.61
CA ASN A 83 -23.73 -4.00 -11.59
C ASN A 83 -24.53 -4.34 -12.85
N ASP A 84 -25.21 -3.36 -13.44
CA ASP A 84 -25.96 -3.55 -14.68
C ASP A 84 -25.00 -3.75 -15.86
N ILE A 85 -23.91 -2.97 -15.89
CA ILE A 85 -22.82 -3.15 -16.87
C ILE A 85 -22.18 -4.54 -16.74
N GLU A 86 -21.92 -5.00 -15.51
CA GLU A 86 -21.37 -6.33 -15.25
C GLU A 86 -22.27 -7.46 -15.77
N LYS A 87 -23.59 -7.33 -15.60
CA LYS A 87 -24.57 -8.30 -16.10
C LYS A 87 -24.74 -8.26 -17.63
N LEU A 88 -24.70 -7.07 -18.23
CA LEU A 88 -25.00 -6.89 -19.66
C LEU A 88 -23.83 -7.19 -20.59
N PHE A 89 -22.59 -7.00 -20.12
CA PHE A 89 -21.38 -7.09 -20.93
C PHE A 89 -20.35 -8.08 -20.35
N SER A 90 -19.65 -7.70 -19.29
CA SER A 90 -18.73 -8.58 -18.56
C SER A 90 -18.23 -7.93 -17.27
N LYS A 91 -17.69 -8.76 -16.37
CA LYS A 91 -17.00 -8.32 -15.16
C LYS A 91 -15.75 -7.48 -15.45
N ASP A 92 -15.03 -7.80 -16.52
CA ASP A 92 -13.83 -7.08 -16.92
C ASP A 92 -14.17 -5.67 -17.42
N ILE A 93 -15.19 -5.52 -18.25
CA ILE A 93 -15.68 -4.20 -18.71
C ILE A 93 -16.17 -3.37 -17.52
N ALA A 94 -16.93 -3.97 -16.61
CA ALA A 94 -17.39 -3.29 -15.40
C ALA A 94 -16.22 -2.86 -14.48
N TYR A 95 -15.13 -3.64 -14.45
CA TYR A 95 -13.91 -3.26 -13.74
C TYR A 95 -13.21 -2.05 -14.38
N LEU A 96 -13.10 -2.03 -15.71
CA LEU A 96 -12.52 -0.90 -16.45
C LEU A 96 -13.30 0.40 -16.20
N VAL A 97 -14.63 0.35 -16.35
CA VAL A 97 -15.53 1.49 -16.10
C VAL A 97 -15.48 1.93 -14.63
N ARG A 98 -15.42 0.99 -13.68
CA ARG A 98 -15.26 1.32 -12.25
C ARG A 98 -13.95 2.06 -11.95
N GLY A 99 -12.88 1.76 -12.68
CA GLY A 99 -11.57 2.38 -12.49
C GLY A 99 -11.53 3.86 -12.88
N ILE A 100 -12.31 4.25 -13.89
CA ILE A 100 -12.35 5.61 -14.45
C ILE A 100 -13.48 6.49 -13.90
N THR A 101 -14.48 5.89 -13.27
CA THR A 101 -15.60 6.62 -12.64
C THR A 101 -15.18 7.43 -11.41
N LYS A 102 -15.64 8.67 -11.32
CA LYS A 102 -15.40 9.65 -10.25
C LYS A 102 -16.00 9.18 -8.92
N LEU A 103 -15.32 9.53 -7.82
CA LEU A 103 -15.84 9.33 -6.46
C LEU A 103 -17.08 10.20 -6.21
N SER A 104 -18.06 9.69 -5.47
CA SER A 104 -19.37 10.35 -5.28
C SER A 104 -19.23 11.73 -4.60
N LYS A 105 -20.07 12.69 -5.01
CA LYS A 105 -20.03 14.10 -4.52
C LYS A 105 -20.36 14.25 -3.03
N VAL A 106 -20.92 13.22 -2.40
CA VAL A 106 -21.51 13.31 -1.05
C VAL A 106 -20.44 13.33 0.06
N TYR A 107 -19.30 12.69 -0.14
CA TYR A 107 -18.27 12.53 0.91
C TYR A 107 -17.33 13.73 1.07
N TYR A 108 -17.17 14.59 0.06
CA TYR A 108 -16.15 15.64 0.03
C TYR A 108 -16.78 17.02 -0.23
N ARG A 109 -17.40 17.59 0.80
CA ARG A 109 -18.05 18.91 0.71
C ARG A 109 -17.10 20.09 0.96
N HIS A 110 -15.90 19.87 1.52
CA HIS A 110 -15.03 20.97 1.99
C HIS A 110 -13.62 21.06 1.37
N ASP A 111 -13.15 20.08 0.59
CA ASP A 111 -11.84 20.20 -0.08
C ASP A 111 -11.85 19.57 -1.49
N MET A 112 -11.93 20.43 -2.51
CA MET A 112 -11.88 20.02 -3.93
C MET A 112 -10.53 19.42 -4.32
N HIS A 113 -9.44 19.83 -3.65
CA HIS A 113 -8.09 19.39 -3.96
C HIS A 113 -7.85 17.97 -3.41
N GLU A 114 -8.29 17.67 -2.19
CA GLU A 114 -8.23 16.31 -1.64
C GLU A 114 -9.01 15.30 -2.49
N ARG A 115 -10.18 15.70 -2.99
CA ARG A 115 -11.00 14.84 -3.87
C ARG A 115 -10.30 14.53 -5.19
N GLN A 116 -9.60 15.50 -5.77
CA GLN A 116 -8.81 15.28 -6.99
C GLN A 116 -7.68 14.30 -6.74
N ILE A 117 -6.96 14.45 -5.62
CA ILE A 117 -5.90 13.54 -5.21
C ILE A 117 -6.43 12.12 -5.05
N GLU A 118 -7.56 11.92 -4.37
CA GLU A 118 -8.10 10.60 -4.13
C GLU A 118 -8.62 9.96 -5.43
N SER A 119 -9.25 10.75 -6.31
CA SER A 119 -9.67 10.27 -7.63
C SER A 119 -8.47 9.82 -8.47
N LEU A 120 -7.37 10.57 -8.43
CA LEU A 120 -6.12 10.22 -9.12
C LEU A 120 -5.46 9.00 -8.51
N LYS A 121 -5.42 8.89 -7.17
CA LYS A 121 -4.93 7.71 -6.44
C LYS A 121 -5.72 6.46 -6.83
N LYS A 122 -7.06 6.55 -6.84
CA LYS A 122 -7.95 5.47 -7.30
C LYS A 122 -7.59 5.08 -8.74
N LEU A 123 -7.57 6.05 -9.65
CA LEU A 123 -7.23 5.82 -11.05
C LEU A 123 -5.90 5.06 -11.19
N LEU A 124 -4.84 5.50 -10.50
CA LEU A 124 -3.52 4.89 -10.57
C LEU A 124 -3.48 3.46 -10.00
N ILE A 125 -4.20 3.19 -8.91
CA ILE A 125 -4.30 1.84 -8.33
C ILE A 125 -5.01 0.89 -9.29
N HIS A 126 -6.11 1.34 -9.90
CA HIS A 126 -6.80 0.54 -10.92
C HIS A 126 -5.93 0.34 -12.16
N SER A 127 -5.19 1.37 -12.57
CA SER A 127 -4.24 1.34 -13.71
C SER A 127 -3.03 0.43 -13.46
N ALA A 128 -2.61 0.32 -12.20
CA ALA A 128 -1.55 -0.60 -11.79
C ALA A 128 -1.97 -2.05 -12.05
N LYS A 129 -3.23 -2.39 -11.72
CA LYS A 129 -3.83 -3.71 -11.98
C LYS A 129 -4.12 -3.95 -13.45
N ASP A 130 -4.70 -2.97 -14.15
CA ASP A 130 -5.01 -3.07 -15.58
C ASP A 130 -4.70 -1.73 -16.30
N VAL A 131 -3.77 -1.75 -17.27
CA VAL A 131 -3.35 -0.54 -18.01
C VAL A 131 -4.50 0.08 -18.79
N ARG A 132 -5.48 -0.72 -19.25
CA ARG A 132 -6.59 -0.24 -20.08
C ARG A 132 -7.37 0.89 -19.40
N VAL A 133 -7.44 0.88 -18.07
CA VAL A 133 -8.06 1.95 -17.26
C VAL A 133 -7.41 3.31 -17.53
N ILE A 134 -6.08 3.42 -17.53
CA ILE A 134 -5.41 4.70 -17.78
C ILE A 134 -5.52 5.12 -19.24
N LEU A 135 -5.51 4.17 -20.17
CA LEU A 135 -5.63 4.46 -21.61
C LEU A 135 -6.97 5.11 -21.91
N ILE A 136 -8.06 4.53 -21.39
CA ILE A 136 -9.40 5.12 -21.51
C ILE A 136 -9.43 6.51 -20.89
N LYS A 137 -8.82 6.69 -19.70
CA LYS A 137 -8.84 8.00 -19.03
C LYS A 137 -8.05 9.08 -19.77
N LEU A 138 -6.94 8.71 -20.40
CA LEU A 138 -6.15 9.64 -21.22
C LEU A 138 -6.90 10.01 -22.50
N ALA A 139 -7.56 9.06 -23.15
CA ALA A 139 -8.41 9.33 -24.31
C ALA A 139 -9.59 10.24 -23.96
N ASP A 140 -10.28 9.97 -22.85
CA ASP A 140 -11.34 10.83 -22.29
C ASP A 140 -10.81 12.25 -22.02
N ARG A 141 -9.64 12.35 -21.38
CA ARG A 141 -9.02 13.66 -21.12
C ARG A 141 -8.67 14.39 -22.41
N LEU A 142 -8.20 13.69 -23.44
CA LEU A 142 -7.87 14.29 -24.73
C LEU A 142 -9.10 14.86 -25.43
N ASP A 143 -10.20 14.11 -25.50
CA ASP A 143 -11.47 14.62 -26.06
C ASP A 143 -12.01 15.83 -25.28
N ASN A 144 -11.91 15.78 -23.94
CA ASN A 144 -12.27 16.92 -23.09
C ASN A 144 -11.42 18.17 -23.37
N MET A 145 -10.13 18.00 -23.69
CA MET A 145 -9.25 19.11 -24.08
C MET A 145 -9.60 19.65 -25.47
N ARG A 146 -9.90 18.77 -26.45
CA ARG A 146 -10.35 19.16 -27.79
C ARG A 146 -11.64 19.98 -27.74
N THR A 147 -12.51 19.71 -26.77
CA THR A 147 -13.82 20.37 -26.59
C THR A 147 -13.83 21.42 -25.48
N LEU A 148 -12.65 21.81 -24.95
CA LEU A 148 -12.52 22.72 -23.80
C LEU A 148 -13.06 24.13 -24.08
N TYR A 149 -13.04 24.57 -25.34
CA TYR A 149 -13.59 25.85 -25.81
C TYR A 149 -15.08 26.01 -25.51
N ALA A 150 -15.82 24.93 -25.29
CA ALA A 150 -17.26 24.96 -25.02
C ALA A 150 -17.61 25.36 -23.57
N HIS A 151 -16.63 25.40 -22.68
CA HIS A 151 -16.88 25.80 -21.29
C HIS A 151 -16.90 27.32 -21.16
N GLU A 152 -18.04 27.95 -20.89
CA GLU A 152 -18.11 29.43 -20.74
C GLU A 152 -17.20 29.99 -19.63
N ASN A 153 -16.93 29.23 -18.58
CA ASN A 153 -16.12 29.66 -17.45
C ASN A 153 -14.60 29.54 -17.73
N VAL A 154 -13.92 30.67 -17.87
CA VAL A 154 -12.47 30.78 -18.10
C VAL A 154 -11.64 30.11 -17.00
N ASN A 155 -11.99 30.33 -15.72
CA ASN A 155 -11.29 29.71 -14.59
C ASN A 155 -11.37 28.18 -14.64
N LYS A 156 -12.50 27.63 -15.10
CA LYS A 156 -12.66 26.19 -15.30
C LYS A 156 -11.75 25.69 -16.44
N ARG A 157 -11.63 26.42 -17.54
CA ARG A 157 -10.71 26.08 -18.65
C ARG A 157 -9.26 26.04 -18.17
N ILE A 158 -8.80 27.11 -17.52
CA ILE A 158 -7.44 27.22 -17.00
C ILE A 158 -7.15 26.09 -16.01
N ARG A 159 -8.10 25.77 -15.12
CA ARG A 159 -7.94 24.66 -14.16
C ARG A 159 -7.77 23.32 -14.86
N ILE A 160 -8.60 23.01 -15.86
CA ILE A 160 -8.53 21.75 -16.62
C ILE A 160 -7.23 21.68 -17.43
N ALA A 161 -6.83 22.77 -18.08
CA ALA A 161 -5.58 22.84 -18.83
C ALA A 161 -4.36 22.65 -17.91
N ARG A 162 -4.33 23.31 -16.74
CA ARG A 162 -3.25 23.14 -15.75
C ARG A 162 -3.19 21.71 -15.22
N GLU A 163 -4.34 21.14 -14.85
CA GLU A 163 -4.42 19.73 -14.43
C GLU A 163 -3.90 18.78 -15.53
N THR A 164 -4.26 19.04 -16.79
CA THR A 164 -3.82 18.23 -17.93
C THR A 164 -2.31 18.31 -18.13
N LEU A 165 -1.74 19.51 -18.07
CA LEU A 165 -0.31 19.73 -18.26
C LEU A 165 0.53 19.15 -17.10
N GLU A 166 0.07 19.30 -15.85
CA GLU A 166 0.83 18.87 -14.67
C GLU A 166 0.67 17.38 -14.35
N ILE A 167 -0.43 16.75 -14.79
CA ILE A 167 -0.77 15.37 -14.39
C ILE A 167 -0.90 14.46 -15.61
N TYR A 168 -1.82 14.75 -16.53
CA TYR A 168 -2.17 13.79 -17.60
C TYR A 168 -1.10 13.71 -18.71
N ALA A 169 -0.47 14.83 -19.07
CA ALA A 169 0.62 14.82 -20.07
C ALA A 169 1.86 14.04 -19.57
N PRO A 170 2.34 14.22 -18.32
CA PRO A 170 3.39 13.37 -17.75
C PRO A 170 3.01 11.90 -17.66
N ILE A 171 1.75 11.59 -17.32
CA ILE A 171 1.24 10.22 -17.34
C ILE A 171 1.28 9.65 -18.77
N ALA A 172 0.76 10.36 -19.78
CA ALA A 172 0.82 9.92 -21.16
C ALA A 172 2.27 9.64 -21.61
N ASN A 173 3.22 10.48 -21.20
CA ASN A 173 4.66 10.28 -21.44
C ASN A 173 5.20 9.00 -20.79
N LEU A 174 4.81 8.74 -19.53
CA LEU A 174 5.18 7.52 -18.79
C LEU A 174 4.68 6.28 -19.52
N PHE A 175 3.46 6.33 -20.07
CA PHE A 175 2.88 5.23 -20.86
C PHE A 175 3.31 5.23 -22.33
N GLY A 176 4.29 6.06 -22.72
CA GLY A 176 4.82 6.12 -24.08
C GLY A 176 3.81 6.60 -25.13
N LEU A 177 2.66 7.16 -24.71
CA LEU A 177 1.62 7.72 -25.58
C LEU A 177 2.02 9.13 -26.02
N TYR A 178 3.06 9.21 -26.83
CA TYR A 178 3.70 10.48 -27.16
C TYR A 178 2.79 11.40 -27.98
N GLU A 179 1.96 10.85 -28.86
CA GLU A 179 1.03 11.64 -29.68
C GLU A 179 -0.07 12.28 -28.81
N PHE A 180 -0.61 11.53 -27.83
CA PHE A 180 -1.57 12.08 -26.87
C PHE A 180 -0.93 13.17 -26.02
N LYS A 181 0.29 12.93 -25.51
CA LYS A 181 1.06 13.93 -24.75
C LYS A 181 1.21 15.21 -25.57
N ARG A 182 1.70 15.10 -26.81
CA ARG A 182 1.98 16.24 -27.69
C ARG A 182 0.73 17.09 -27.91
N GLU A 183 -0.37 16.46 -28.24
CA GLU A 183 -1.63 17.16 -28.50
C GLU A 183 -2.19 17.80 -27.23
N MET A 184 -2.17 17.09 -26.09
CA MET A 184 -2.56 17.66 -24.81
C MET A 184 -1.70 18.89 -24.45
N GLU A 185 -0.39 18.82 -24.64
CA GLU A 185 0.55 19.92 -24.37
C GLU A 185 0.25 21.16 -25.22
N ASP A 186 0.03 20.99 -26.52
CA ASP A 186 -0.28 22.10 -27.42
C ASP A 186 -1.66 22.72 -27.10
N LEU A 187 -2.68 21.89 -26.82
CA LEU A 187 -3.99 22.38 -26.36
C LEU A 187 -3.87 23.12 -25.03
N CYS A 188 -3.06 22.63 -24.09
CA CYS A 188 -2.82 23.34 -22.83
C CYS A 188 -2.09 24.67 -23.05
N PHE A 189 -1.14 24.72 -23.99
CA PHE A 189 -0.37 25.91 -24.30
C PHE A 189 -1.26 27.05 -24.80
N GLU A 190 -2.24 26.73 -25.67
CA GLU A 190 -3.23 27.69 -26.18
C GLU A 190 -4.03 28.37 -25.05
N TYR A 191 -4.45 27.61 -24.03
CA TYR A 191 -5.28 28.13 -22.94
C TYR A 191 -4.48 28.77 -21.79
N LEU A 192 -3.30 28.24 -21.47
CA LEU A 192 -2.49 28.72 -20.35
C LEU A 192 -1.61 29.92 -20.71
N PHE A 193 -1.12 29.98 -21.95
CA PHE A 193 -0.15 30.98 -22.41
C PHE A 193 -0.54 31.55 -23.78
N ASN A 194 -1.80 31.98 -23.92
CA ASN A 194 -2.40 32.34 -25.20
C ASN A 194 -1.58 33.35 -26.05
N SER A 195 -1.06 34.42 -25.45
CA SER A 195 -0.27 35.42 -26.18
C SER A 195 1.05 34.85 -26.75
N LYS A 196 1.71 33.98 -25.99
CA LYS A 196 2.94 33.29 -26.41
C LYS A 196 2.63 32.23 -27.47
N TYR A 197 1.50 31.54 -27.33
CA TYR A 197 1.02 30.60 -28.34
C TYR A 197 0.75 31.27 -29.69
N LEU A 198 -0.01 32.36 -29.70
CA LEU A 198 -0.34 33.09 -30.94
C LEU A 198 0.91 33.65 -31.63
N SER A 199 1.82 34.26 -30.87
CA SER A 199 3.08 34.79 -31.43
C SER A 199 4.02 33.71 -31.96
N LEU A 200 4.12 32.56 -31.27
CA LEU A 200 4.93 31.45 -31.76
C LEU A 200 4.28 30.79 -33.00
N LYS A 201 2.96 30.66 -33.00
CA LYS A 201 2.20 30.11 -34.13
C LYS A 201 2.38 30.97 -35.38
N SER A 202 2.22 32.29 -35.28
CA SER A 202 2.45 33.19 -36.41
C SER A 202 3.89 33.15 -36.89
N ALA A 203 4.87 33.18 -35.98
CA ALA A 203 6.29 33.11 -36.35
C ALA A 203 6.69 31.79 -37.03
N LEU A 204 5.99 30.70 -36.73
CA LEU A 204 6.18 29.40 -37.37
C LEU A 204 5.48 29.32 -38.73
N GLU A 205 4.27 29.87 -38.84
CA GLU A 205 3.52 30.01 -40.10
C GLU A 205 4.32 30.84 -41.13
N ASP A 206 4.89 31.98 -40.72
CA ASP A 206 5.72 32.84 -41.57
C ASP A 206 6.96 32.12 -42.14
N LYS A 207 7.48 31.13 -41.40
CA LYS A 207 8.69 30.37 -41.77
C LYS A 207 8.38 28.96 -42.25
N GLN A 208 7.11 28.62 -42.42
CA GLN A 208 6.68 27.24 -42.68
C GLN A 208 7.20 26.75 -44.03
N GLU A 209 7.09 27.56 -45.08
CA GLU A 209 7.61 27.22 -46.42
C GLU A 209 9.13 26.98 -46.40
N PHE A 210 9.86 27.82 -45.67
CA PHE A 210 11.32 27.68 -45.51
C PHE A 210 11.70 26.34 -44.87
N PHE A 211 11.02 25.94 -43.78
CA PHE A 211 11.28 24.65 -43.14
C PHE A 211 10.89 23.46 -44.02
N HIS A 212 9.78 23.56 -44.77
CA HIS A 212 9.38 22.52 -45.73
C HIS A 212 10.38 22.35 -46.86
N GLN A 213 10.93 23.44 -47.40
CA GLN A 213 11.98 23.39 -48.42
C GLN A 213 13.25 22.70 -47.89
N ILE A 214 13.66 23.00 -46.66
CA ILE A 214 14.81 22.36 -46.01
C ILE A 214 14.58 20.87 -45.81
N LEU A 215 13.38 20.50 -45.33
CA LEU A 215 12.99 19.10 -45.16
C LEU A 215 13.01 18.35 -46.49
N ASN A 216 12.31 18.88 -47.51
CA ASN A 216 12.19 18.22 -48.81
C ASN A 216 13.54 18.07 -49.52
N SER A 217 14.38 19.11 -49.49
CA SER A 217 15.73 19.03 -50.06
C SER A 217 16.61 18.00 -49.35
N SER A 218 16.49 17.90 -48.03
CA SER A 218 17.22 16.91 -47.22
C SER A 218 16.71 15.48 -47.46
N ILE A 219 15.38 15.30 -47.56
CA ILE A 219 14.73 14.01 -47.89
C ILE A 219 15.19 13.54 -49.26
N GLN A 220 15.08 14.37 -50.30
CA GLN A 220 15.51 14.00 -51.66
C GLN A 220 16.98 13.61 -51.72
N LYS A 221 17.85 14.30 -50.97
CA LYS A 221 19.28 13.98 -50.90
C LYS A 221 19.51 12.61 -50.23
N LEU A 222 18.79 12.33 -49.14
CA LEU A 222 18.85 11.04 -48.45
C LEU A 222 18.31 9.90 -49.32
N GLU A 223 17.15 10.10 -49.95
CA GLU A 223 16.52 9.11 -50.84
C GLU A 223 17.44 8.73 -52.00
N LYS A 224 18.00 9.71 -52.71
CA LYS A 224 18.93 9.46 -53.82
C LYS A 224 20.16 8.67 -53.39
N PHE A 225 20.64 8.88 -52.16
CA PHE A 225 21.86 8.21 -51.67
C PHE A 225 21.61 6.81 -51.11
N LEU A 226 20.45 6.61 -50.47
CA LEU A 226 20.05 5.31 -49.92
C LEU A 226 19.51 4.38 -51.03
N ASN A 227 18.90 4.93 -52.09
CA ASN A 227 18.47 4.17 -53.25
C ASN A 227 19.67 3.46 -53.92
N GLY A 228 19.54 2.15 -54.12
CA GLY A 228 20.59 1.31 -54.71
C GLY A 228 21.53 0.62 -53.69
N ARG A 229 21.41 0.90 -52.38
CA ARG A 229 22.23 0.25 -51.32
C ARG A 229 21.55 -0.93 -50.61
N ASN A 230 20.47 -1.45 -51.19
CA ASN A 230 19.72 -2.63 -50.71
C ASN A 230 19.15 -2.48 -49.27
N ILE A 231 18.75 -1.27 -48.89
CA ILE A 231 18.04 -0.96 -47.64
C ILE A 231 16.65 -0.47 -48.01
N LYS A 232 15.61 -1.06 -47.42
CA LYS A 232 14.25 -0.51 -47.52
C LYS A 232 14.06 0.50 -46.40
N PHE A 233 13.63 1.70 -46.77
CA PHE A 233 13.47 2.79 -45.82
C PHE A 233 12.24 3.64 -46.18
N SER A 234 11.66 4.29 -45.17
CA SER A 234 10.69 5.36 -45.32
C SER A 234 11.18 6.58 -44.54
N ILE A 235 11.12 7.77 -45.15
CA ILE A 235 11.57 9.02 -44.53
C ILE A 235 10.35 9.93 -44.31
N GLU A 236 10.16 10.36 -43.07
CA GLU A 236 9.11 11.30 -42.67
C GLU A 236 9.75 12.58 -42.12
N GLY A 237 9.38 13.73 -42.69
CA GLY A 237 9.69 15.04 -42.13
C GLY A 237 8.71 15.40 -41.02
N ARG A 238 9.24 15.88 -39.89
CA ARG A 238 8.42 16.34 -38.76
C ARG A 238 8.96 17.63 -38.18
N ILE A 239 8.06 18.58 -37.94
CA ILE A 239 8.34 19.78 -37.15
C ILE A 239 7.97 19.50 -35.68
N LYS A 240 8.76 20.04 -34.76
CA LYS A 240 8.51 19.93 -33.31
C LYS A 240 7.20 20.63 -32.92
N ASN A 241 6.55 20.17 -31.86
CA ASN A 241 5.31 20.77 -31.35
C ASN A 241 5.52 22.12 -30.69
N LEU A 242 4.50 22.97 -30.74
CA LEU A 242 4.55 24.37 -30.30
C LEU A 242 4.96 24.48 -28.83
N TYR A 243 4.36 23.66 -27.95
CA TYR A 243 4.69 23.72 -26.53
C TYR A 243 6.14 23.32 -26.23
N SER A 244 6.68 22.29 -26.89
CA SER A 244 8.09 21.91 -26.68
C SER A 244 9.07 22.93 -27.24
N ILE A 245 8.70 23.62 -28.33
CA ILE A 245 9.49 24.73 -28.88
C ILE A 245 9.52 25.85 -27.84
N PHE A 246 8.35 26.26 -27.35
CA PHE A 246 8.21 27.28 -26.31
C PHE A 246 9.06 26.95 -25.06
N LYS A 247 8.93 25.72 -24.53
CA LYS A 247 9.70 25.27 -23.36
C LYS A 247 11.22 25.39 -23.59
N LYS A 248 11.70 25.03 -24.79
CA LYS A 248 13.12 25.15 -25.13
C LYS A 248 13.60 26.58 -25.33
N MET A 249 12.74 27.46 -25.85
CA MET A 249 13.05 28.88 -25.99
C MET A 249 13.24 29.52 -24.62
N GLU A 250 12.35 29.22 -23.66
CA GLU A 250 12.47 29.74 -22.29
C GLU A 250 13.63 29.14 -21.51
N GLU A 251 13.82 27.81 -21.53
CA GLU A 251 14.87 27.15 -20.77
C GLU A 251 16.29 27.54 -21.22
N LYS A 252 16.46 27.86 -22.51
CA LYS A 252 17.79 28.09 -23.11
C LYS A 252 18.02 29.51 -23.59
N ASN A 253 17.04 30.41 -23.41
CA ASN A 253 17.04 31.77 -23.97
C ASN A 253 17.49 31.81 -25.44
N LYS A 254 16.94 30.89 -26.25
CA LYS A 254 17.28 30.73 -27.67
C LYS A 254 16.21 31.32 -28.58
N SER A 255 16.63 31.90 -29.70
CA SER A 255 15.70 32.30 -30.77
C SER A 255 15.15 31.06 -31.49
N LEU A 256 14.03 31.21 -32.21
CA LEU A 256 13.40 30.11 -32.96
C LEU A 256 14.38 29.43 -33.94
N MET A 257 15.29 30.19 -34.58
CA MET A 257 16.26 29.64 -35.54
C MET A 257 17.42 28.89 -34.87
N ASP A 258 17.70 29.17 -33.59
CA ASP A 258 18.81 28.54 -32.85
C ASP A 258 18.42 27.20 -32.21
N ILE A 259 17.15 26.79 -32.38
CA ILE A 259 16.62 25.54 -31.86
C ILE A 259 17.08 24.40 -32.76
N GLU A 260 18.07 23.67 -32.25
CA GLU A 260 18.79 22.64 -33.01
C GLU A 260 17.94 21.44 -33.47
N ASP A 261 16.81 21.22 -32.81
CA ASP A 261 15.89 20.11 -33.04
C ASP A 261 14.48 20.58 -33.36
N LEU A 262 14.38 21.76 -33.98
CA LEU A 262 13.12 22.30 -34.49
C LEU A 262 12.58 21.42 -35.63
N VAL A 263 13.49 21.04 -36.52
CA VAL A 263 13.24 20.21 -37.69
C VAL A 263 13.84 18.82 -37.44
N ALA A 264 13.01 17.79 -37.57
CA ALA A 264 13.43 16.41 -37.42
C ALA A 264 13.07 15.57 -38.65
N LEU A 265 13.96 14.65 -38.99
CA LEU A 265 13.76 13.65 -40.02
C LEU A 265 13.73 12.28 -39.37
N ARG A 266 12.65 11.54 -39.59
CA ARG A 266 12.48 10.18 -39.09
C ARG A 266 12.70 9.20 -40.22
N ILE A 267 13.57 8.23 -40.00
CA ILE A 267 13.90 7.19 -40.96
C ILE A 267 13.48 5.85 -40.37
N ILE A 268 12.52 5.20 -41.02
CA ILE A 268 11.96 3.92 -40.61
C ILE A 268 12.56 2.83 -41.51
N VAL A 269 13.20 1.84 -40.90
CA VAL A 269 13.84 0.71 -41.59
C VAL A 269 13.24 -0.64 -41.14
N GLU A 270 13.64 -1.75 -41.76
CA GLU A 270 13.12 -3.09 -41.41
C GLU A 270 13.81 -3.67 -40.17
N THR A 271 15.16 -3.65 -40.11
CA THR A 271 15.93 -4.34 -39.07
C THR A 271 16.76 -3.38 -38.19
N PRO A 272 17.11 -3.78 -36.95
CA PRO A 272 18.03 -3.00 -36.11
C PRO A 272 19.42 -2.84 -36.72
N GLU A 273 19.89 -3.82 -37.48
CA GLU A 273 21.17 -3.75 -38.21
C GLU A 273 21.12 -2.63 -39.26
N ASP A 274 20.01 -2.52 -39.99
CA ASP A 274 19.81 -1.45 -40.95
C ASP A 274 19.75 -0.07 -40.29
N CYS A 275 19.34 0.04 -39.02
CA CYS A 275 19.42 1.31 -38.29
C CYS A 275 20.87 1.80 -38.20
N TYR A 276 21.80 0.93 -37.80
CA TYR A 276 23.22 1.27 -37.65
C TYR A 276 23.90 1.47 -39.00
N ARG A 277 23.55 0.67 -40.02
CA ARG A 277 24.02 0.89 -41.40
C ARG A 277 23.59 2.27 -41.91
N THR A 278 22.32 2.60 -41.73
CA THR A 278 21.75 3.90 -42.13
C THR A 278 22.43 5.06 -41.39
N LEU A 279 22.74 4.90 -40.10
CA LEU A 279 23.50 5.89 -39.33
C LEU A 279 24.87 6.18 -39.95
N GLY A 280 25.63 5.14 -40.29
CA GLY A 280 26.94 5.29 -40.93
C GLY A 280 26.84 6.01 -42.29
N LEU A 281 25.84 5.65 -43.09
CA LEU A 281 25.58 6.29 -44.39
C LEU A 281 25.22 7.77 -44.26
N ILE A 282 24.46 8.13 -43.23
CA ILE A 282 24.09 9.52 -42.95
C ILE A 282 25.31 10.36 -42.58
N HIS A 283 26.22 9.83 -41.75
CA HIS A 283 27.44 10.53 -41.33
C HIS A 283 28.46 10.68 -42.47
N GLU A 284 28.33 9.91 -43.56
CA GLU A 284 29.09 10.09 -44.80
C GLU A 284 28.64 11.34 -45.58
N ILE A 285 27.32 11.61 -45.62
CA ILE A 285 26.75 12.73 -46.39
C ILE A 285 26.68 14.03 -45.58
N PHE A 286 26.33 13.92 -44.30
CA PHE A 286 26.10 15.05 -43.43
C PHE A 286 27.11 15.05 -42.29
N LYS A 287 27.68 16.23 -42.02
CA LYS A 287 28.62 16.39 -40.91
C LYS A 287 27.86 16.29 -39.59
N PRO A 288 28.16 15.30 -38.72
CA PRO A 288 27.50 15.16 -37.43
C PRO A 288 28.02 16.21 -36.45
N LYS A 289 27.13 16.70 -35.58
CA LYS A 289 27.51 17.53 -34.45
C LYS A 289 28.05 16.64 -33.33
N THR A 290 29.29 16.88 -32.91
CA THR A 290 29.94 16.15 -31.81
C THR A 290 29.08 16.22 -30.54
N THR A 291 29.07 15.16 -29.73
CA THR A 291 28.31 14.99 -28.47
C THR A 291 26.77 14.95 -28.56
N ARG A 292 26.20 14.90 -29.78
CA ARG A 292 24.74 14.84 -29.99
C ARG A 292 24.23 13.54 -30.61
N PHE A 293 24.99 12.47 -30.48
CA PHE A 293 24.53 11.12 -30.78
C PHE A 293 23.97 10.45 -29.52
N LYS A 294 22.81 9.80 -29.65
CA LYS A 294 22.20 9.00 -28.58
C LYS A 294 21.69 7.69 -29.15
N ASP A 295 22.14 6.58 -28.56
CA ASP A 295 21.68 5.25 -28.92
C ASP A 295 20.62 4.75 -27.94
N TYR A 296 19.34 5.02 -28.26
CA TYR A 296 18.23 4.47 -27.48
C TYR A 296 17.82 3.06 -27.93
N ILE A 297 18.48 2.47 -28.94
CA ILE A 297 18.26 1.07 -29.30
C ILE A 297 18.98 0.18 -28.28
N ALA A 298 20.25 0.48 -28.03
CA ALA A 298 21.07 -0.22 -27.03
C ALA A 298 20.63 0.09 -25.59
N VAL A 299 20.23 1.34 -25.31
CA VAL A 299 19.74 1.77 -23.99
C VAL A 299 18.35 2.41 -24.11
N PRO A 300 17.27 1.59 -24.09
CA PRO A 300 15.90 2.09 -24.22
C PRO A 300 15.52 3.05 -23.10
N LYS A 301 14.60 3.98 -23.39
CA LYS A 301 14.02 4.86 -22.35
C LYS A 301 13.11 4.07 -21.39
N PRO A 302 12.75 4.61 -20.20
CA PRO A 302 11.95 3.88 -19.21
C PRO A 302 10.53 3.56 -19.70
N ASN A 303 10.06 4.31 -20.69
CA ASN A 303 8.77 4.11 -21.35
C ASN A 303 8.84 3.16 -22.56
N GLY A 304 9.98 2.47 -22.77
CA GLY A 304 10.19 1.54 -23.87
C GLY A 304 10.64 2.20 -25.18
N TYR A 305 10.79 3.52 -25.24
CA TYR A 305 11.17 4.20 -26.48
C TYR A 305 12.58 3.80 -26.95
N GLN A 306 12.66 3.38 -28.22
CA GLN A 306 13.89 2.99 -28.92
C GLN A 306 14.04 3.76 -30.25
N SER A 307 15.22 4.34 -30.47
CA SER A 307 15.63 4.98 -31.73
C SER A 307 17.09 5.45 -31.64
N LEU A 308 17.80 5.53 -32.75
CA LEU A 308 19.08 6.24 -32.85
C LEU A 308 18.80 7.72 -33.12
N HIS A 309 19.33 8.60 -32.29
CA HIS A 309 19.22 10.05 -32.49
C HIS A 309 20.59 10.63 -32.83
N THR A 310 20.66 11.43 -33.89
CA THR A 310 21.87 12.17 -34.25
C THR A 310 21.49 13.54 -34.79
N VAL A 311 22.26 14.58 -34.44
CA VAL A 311 22.06 15.93 -35.00
C VAL A 311 23.14 16.18 -36.04
N VAL A 312 22.73 16.57 -37.24
CA VAL A 312 23.63 16.85 -38.37
C VAL A 312 23.36 18.24 -38.95
N PHE A 313 24.34 18.81 -39.63
CA PHE A 313 24.16 20.08 -40.33
C PHE A 313 23.62 19.86 -41.75
N SER A 314 22.53 20.55 -42.09
CA SER A 314 22.01 20.60 -43.46
C SER A 314 22.94 21.40 -44.38
N ALA A 315 22.68 21.36 -45.70
CA ALA A 315 23.42 22.15 -46.67
C ALA A 315 23.37 23.67 -46.39
N ASN A 316 22.33 24.14 -45.73
CA ASN A 316 22.11 25.55 -45.39
C ASN A 316 22.66 25.91 -44.00
N GLY A 317 23.43 25.02 -43.36
CA GLY A 317 23.98 25.23 -42.02
C GLY A 317 22.99 25.07 -40.87
N ILE A 318 21.71 24.82 -41.16
CA ILE A 318 20.68 24.59 -40.15
C ILE A 318 20.82 23.17 -39.59
N PRO A 319 20.87 23.00 -38.26
CA PRO A 319 20.90 21.69 -37.62
C PRO A 319 19.57 20.94 -37.83
N ILE A 320 19.66 19.66 -38.17
CA ILE A 320 18.53 18.74 -38.33
C ILE A 320 18.75 17.55 -37.39
N GLU A 321 17.73 17.20 -36.61
CA GLU A 321 17.73 15.98 -35.81
C GLU A 321 17.24 14.80 -36.65
N LEU A 322 18.05 13.74 -36.76
CA LEU A 322 17.72 12.50 -37.44
C LEU A 322 17.38 11.42 -36.41
N GLN A 323 16.24 10.76 -36.62
CA GLN A 323 15.73 9.67 -35.78
C GLN A 323 15.61 8.40 -36.62
N ILE A 324 16.44 7.40 -36.35
CA ILE A 324 16.47 6.14 -37.10
C ILE A 324 15.90 5.04 -36.22
N ARG A 325 14.96 4.25 -36.74
CA ARG A 325 14.31 3.16 -35.98
C ARG A 325 13.65 2.15 -36.90
N THR A 326 13.33 0.97 -36.38
CA THR A 326 12.58 -0.03 -37.14
C THR A 326 11.09 0.28 -37.18
N GLN A 327 10.34 -0.41 -38.05
CA GLN A 327 8.86 -0.35 -38.03
C GLN A 327 8.29 -0.73 -36.67
N LYS A 328 8.79 -1.80 -36.04
CA LYS A 328 8.38 -2.21 -34.69
C LYS A 328 8.65 -1.11 -33.65
N MET A 329 9.87 -0.55 -33.63
CA MET A 329 10.22 0.55 -32.73
C MET A 329 9.41 1.82 -33.01
N ASN A 330 8.99 2.06 -34.26
CA ASN A 330 8.12 3.18 -34.61
C ASN A 330 6.72 3.01 -34.04
N ILE A 331 6.15 1.81 -34.11
CA ILE A 331 4.87 1.43 -33.50
C ILE A 331 4.98 1.60 -31.97
N GLU A 332 5.99 1.01 -31.33
CA GLU A 332 6.22 1.13 -29.89
C GLU A 332 6.43 2.58 -29.44
N ALA A 333 7.15 3.39 -30.22
CA ALA A 333 7.36 4.81 -29.89
C ALA A 333 6.12 5.68 -30.08
N THR A 334 5.16 5.24 -30.91
CA THR A 334 3.92 5.99 -31.19
C THR A 334 2.84 5.62 -30.18
N TYR A 335 2.69 4.32 -29.91
CA TYR A 335 1.61 3.77 -29.08
C TYR A 335 2.05 3.36 -27.67
N GLY A 336 3.36 3.41 -27.38
CA GLY A 336 3.91 3.14 -26.06
C GLY A 336 3.50 1.76 -25.53
N PHE A 337 3.10 1.72 -24.25
CA PHE A 337 2.66 0.49 -23.58
C PHE A 337 1.43 -0.16 -24.22
N ALA A 338 0.61 0.60 -24.98
CA ALA A 338 -0.54 0.04 -25.69
C ALA A 338 -0.10 -0.92 -26.80
N SER A 339 1.06 -0.68 -27.43
CA SER A 339 1.60 -1.59 -28.45
C SER A 339 1.90 -2.97 -27.86
N HIS A 340 2.67 -3.10 -26.77
CA HIS A 340 2.94 -4.42 -26.18
C HIS A 340 1.67 -5.12 -25.69
N TYR A 341 0.73 -4.38 -25.08
CA TYR A 341 -0.48 -4.98 -24.53
C TYR A 341 -1.42 -5.51 -25.62
N PHE A 342 -1.68 -4.74 -26.69
CA PHE A 342 -2.62 -5.15 -27.75
C PHE A 342 -1.98 -5.88 -28.93
N TYR A 343 -0.66 -5.74 -29.14
CA TYR A 343 0.07 -6.31 -30.28
C TYR A 343 0.75 -7.64 -29.95
N GLU A 344 1.33 -7.84 -28.75
CA GLU A 344 1.97 -9.13 -28.39
C GLU A 344 0.95 -10.21 -28.01
N GLU A 345 -0.25 -9.85 -27.53
CA GLU A 345 -1.36 -10.81 -27.35
C GLU A 345 -1.73 -11.52 -28.65
N LYS A 346 -1.53 -10.88 -29.81
CA LYS A 346 -1.81 -11.48 -31.12
C LYS A 346 -0.79 -12.54 -31.54
N VAL A 347 0.46 -12.42 -31.11
CA VAL A 347 1.54 -13.37 -31.46
C VAL A 347 1.46 -14.64 -30.61
N LEU A 348 0.81 -14.59 -29.44
CA LEU A 348 0.78 -15.68 -28.46
C LEU A 348 -0.45 -16.59 -28.52
N GLN A 349 -1.36 -16.43 -29.50
CA GLN A 349 -2.54 -17.31 -29.62
C GLN A 349 -2.21 -18.79 -29.95
N ASP A 350 -0.95 -19.13 -30.30
CA ASP A 350 -0.55 -20.49 -30.66
C ASP A 350 0.22 -21.31 -29.62
N LYS A 351 0.48 -20.81 -28.39
CA LYS A 351 1.20 -21.60 -27.37
C LYS A 351 0.70 -21.38 -25.94
N SER A 352 -0.05 -22.38 -25.47
CA SER A 352 -0.34 -22.80 -24.08
C SER A 352 -0.77 -21.76 -23.01
N PRO A 353 -1.63 -22.13 -22.03
CA PRO A 353 -2.17 -21.20 -21.04
C PRO A 353 -1.17 -20.68 -20.00
N MET A 354 0.12 -20.99 -20.14
CA MET A 354 1.18 -20.68 -19.16
C MET A 354 1.90 -19.34 -19.44
N SER A 355 1.55 -18.63 -20.52
CA SER A 355 2.25 -17.38 -20.91
C SER A 355 1.57 -16.08 -20.47
N ARG A 356 0.45 -16.14 -19.72
CA ARG A 356 -0.19 -14.95 -19.11
C ARG A 356 0.66 -14.26 -18.02
N SER A 357 1.81 -14.83 -17.64
CA SER A 357 2.57 -14.40 -16.45
C SER A 357 3.97 -13.81 -16.71
N LYS A 358 4.41 -13.61 -17.96
CA LYS A 358 5.78 -13.14 -18.21
C LYS A 358 5.84 -12.12 -19.32
N PHE A 359 5.53 -10.86 -19.01
CA PHE A 359 6.30 -9.75 -19.58
C PHE A 359 6.23 -8.57 -18.60
N GLN A 360 7.39 -8.23 -18.04
CA GLN A 360 7.69 -7.16 -17.09
C GLN A 360 6.50 -6.68 -16.25
N GLU A 361 6.32 -7.30 -15.08
CA GLU A 361 5.62 -6.69 -13.96
C GLU A 361 6.26 -5.34 -13.60
N LYS A 362 5.82 -4.31 -14.32
CA LYS A 362 5.84 -2.87 -14.10
C LYS A 362 6.55 -2.46 -12.80
N ASN A 363 7.83 -2.11 -12.87
CA ASN A 363 8.54 -1.44 -11.77
C ASN A 363 7.72 -0.26 -11.22
N TRP A 364 7.07 0.50 -12.10
CA TRP A 364 6.21 1.64 -11.69
C TRP A 364 4.92 1.18 -10.99
N ALA A 365 4.24 0.12 -11.44
CA ALA A 365 3.00 -0.33 -10.80
C ALA A 365 3.26 -1.06 -9.48
N LYS A 366 4.34 -1.86 -9.41
CA LYS A 366 4.86 -2.39 -8.15
C LYS A 366 5.19 -1.25 -7.19
N LYS A 367 5.87 -0.20 -7.66
CA LYS A 367 6.18 0.99 -6.86
C LYS A 367 4.93 1.71 -6.35
N ILE A 368 3.89 1.88 -7.20
CA ILE A 368 2.60 2.46 -6.77
C ILE A 368 1.91 1.58 -5.72
N LEU A 369 1.89 0.26 -5.91
CA LEU A 369 1.29 -0.68 -4.96
C LEU A 369 2.09 -0.74 -3.63
N LEU A 370 3.41 -0.61 -3.68
CA LEU A 370 4.28 -0.51 -2.50
C LEU A 370 4.04 0.80 -1.75
N LEU A 371 4.03 1.95 -2.45
CA LEU A 371 3.71 3.25 -1.86
C LEU A 371 2.33 3.27 -1.19
N GLN A 372 1.34 2.57 -1.78
CA GLN A 372 0.01 2.41 -1.17
C GLN A 372 0.07 1.65 0.16
N ARG A 373 0.93 0.63 0.28
CA ARG A 373 1.07 -0.15 1.52
C ARG A 373 1.78 0.63 2.62
N GLU A 374 2.77 1.44 2.24
CA GLU A 374 3.62 2.17 3.17
C GLU A 374 2.99 3.47 3.69
N MET A 375 2.10 4.10 2.90
CA MET A 375 1.61 5.45 3.20
C MET A 375 0.10 5.50 3.47
N LYS A 376 -0.26 6.09 4.63
CA LYS A 376 -1.66 6.37 5.00
C LYS A 376 -2.16 7.75 4.53
N ASP A 377 -1.27 8.75 4.40
CA ASP A 377 -1.65 10.11 3.98
C ASP A 377 -1.62 10.27 2.44
N ASN A 378 -2.67 10.91 1.90
CA ASN A 378 -2.88 11.17 0.48
C ASN A 378 -1.95 12.28 -0.06
N ARG A 379 -1.60 13.29 0.75
CA ARG A 379 -0.76 14.41 0.29
C ARG A 379 0.70 13.98 0.09
N ASP A 380 1.22 13.23 1.05
CA ASP A 380 2.57 12.66 0.95
C ASP A 380 2.67 11.65 -0.21
N PHE A 381 1.63 10.84 -0.41
CA PHE A 381 1.55 9.93 -1.56
C PHE A 381 1.72 10.69 -2.88
N MET A 382 1.00 11.80 -3.08
CA MET A 382 1.07 12.58 -4.32
C MET A 382 2.39 13.29 -4.55
N LYS A 383 2.95 13.89 -3.50
CA LYS A 383 4.24 14.57 -3.59
C LYS A 383 5.35 13.60 -3.99
N ASN A 384 5.34 12.40 -3.40
CA ASN A 384 6.31 11.35 -3.70
C ASN A 384 6.08 10.77 -5.11
N LEU A 385 4.83 10.57 -5.51
CA LEU A 385 4.51 10.12 -6.86
C LEU A 385 5.01 11.10 -7.93
N GLN A 386 4.82 12.40 -7.71
CA GLN A 386 5.29 13.44 -8.62
C GLN A 386 6.81 13.50 -8.73
N SER A 387 7.55 13.39 -7.62
CA SER A 387 9.01 13.37 -7.66
C SER A 387 9.58 12.11 -8.30
N ASP A 388 8.97 10.95 -8.02
CA ASP A 388 9.55 9.65 -8.35
C ASP A 388 9.11 9.08 -9.69
N ILE A 389 7.95 9.48 -10.22
CA ILE A 389 7.36 8.91 -11.44
C ILE A 389 7.26 9.93 -12.58
N PHE A 390 6.97 11.21 -12.28
CA PHE A 390 6.66 12.21 -13.31
C PHE A 390 7.80 13.15 -13.70
N GLN A 391 8.97 13.06 -13.06
CA GLN A 391 10.14 13.84 -13.47
C GLN A 391 10.87 13.19 -14.64
N ASP A 392 11.42 14.02 -15.54
CA ASP A 392 12.33 13.59 -16.59
C ASP A 392 13.46 12.74 -15.98
N ARG A 393 13.80 11.62 -16.61
CA ARG A 393 14.80 10.68 -16.08
C ARG A 393 16.11 10.79 -16.84
N ILE A 394 17.21 10.65 -16.11
CA ILE A 394 18.57 10.53 -16.63
C ILE A 394 19.04 9.09 -16.48
N PHE A 395 19.84 8.66 -17.43
CA PHE A 395 20.52 7.37 -17.42
C PHE A 395 21.98 7.59 -17.11
N VAL A 396 22.43 6.93 -16.06
CA VAL A 396 23.82 6.94 -15.62
C VAL A 396 24.32 5.50 -15.55
N PHE A 397 25.59 5.31 -15.81
CA PHE A 397 26.20 4.01 -15.97
C PHE A 397 27.08 3.68 -14.76
N THR A 398 27.05 2.43 -14.33
CA THR A 398 28.10 1.90 -13.45
C THR A 398 29.37 1.65 -14.25
N PRO A 399 30.55 1.51 -13.62
CA PRO A 399 31.79 1.18 -14.33
C PRO A 399 31.76 -0.19 -15.02
N LYS A 400 30.78 -1.05 -14.64
CA LYS A 400 30.54 -2.36 -15.25
C LYS A 400 29.61 -2.28 -16.47
N GLY A 401 29.03 -1.11 -16.75
CA GLY A 401 28.08 -0.91 -17.84
C GLY A 401 26.61 -1.07 -17.46
N ASP A 402 26.29 -1.31 -16.17
CA ASP A 402 24.90 -1.39 -15.73
C ASP A 402 24.25 0.00 -15.79
N VAL A 403 23.02 0.07 -16.29
CA VAL A 403 22.28 1.34 -16.42
C VAL A 403 21.41 1.56 -15.19
N ILE A 404 21.53 2.72 -14.57
CA ILE A 404 20.70 3.16 -13.45
C ILE A 404 19.88 4.38 -13.85
N ASP A 405 18.58 4.31 -13.55
CA ASP A 405 17.57 5.31 -13.89
C ASP A 405 17.30 6.25 -12.70
N LEU A 406 17.68 7.53 -12.82
CA LEU A 406 17.51 8.54 -11.78
C LEU A 406 16.68 9.74 -12.28
N PRO A 407 16.04 10.53 -11.40
CA PRO A 407 15.37 11.76 -11.82
C PRO A 407 16.38 12.83 -12.25
N LEU A 408 16.00 13.70 -13.18
CA LEU A 408 16.80 14.82 -13.65
C LEU A 408 17.19 15.72 -12.48
N GLY A 409 18.47 16.05 -12.36
CA GLY A 409 18.98 16.81 -11.23
C GLY A 409 19.31 15.97 -9.99
N ALA A 410 19.24 14.63 -10.08
CA ALA A 410 19.80 13.74 -9.07
C ALA A 410 21.31 13.93 -8.97
N CYS A 411 21.85 13.70 -7.78
CA CYS A 411 23.28 13.85 -7.50
C CYS A 411 23.95 12.48 -7.23
N CYS A 412 25.27 12.48 -7.06
CA CYS A 412 26.03 11.25 -6.83
C CYS A 412 25.55 10.44 -5.61
N ILE A 413 25.04 11.10 -4.56
CA ILE A 413 24.50 10.38 -3.40
C ILE A 413 23.19 9.64 -3.72
N ASP A 414 22.34 10.23 -4.58
CA ASP A 414 21.12 9.57 -5.04
C ASP A 414 21.45 8.29 -5.81
N PHE A 415 22.50 8.33 -6.65
CA PHE A 415 23.03 7.14 -7.34
C PHE A 415 23.55 6.08 -6.37
N ALA A 416 24.32 6.48 -5.35
CA ALA A 416 24.86 5.55 -4.36
C ALA A 416 23.75 4.79 -3.62
N TYR A 417 22.70 5.49 -3.17
CA TYR A 417 21.54 4.88 -2.49
C TYR A 417 20.62 4.08 -3.42
N ALA A 418 20.64 4.38 -4.73
CA ALA A 418 19.93 3.61 -5.75
C ALA A 418 20.61 2.25 -6.01
N ILE A 419 21.95 2.17 -5.95
CA ILE A 419 22.66 0.88 -6.02
C ILE A 419 22.40 0.07 -4.76
N HIS A 420 22.78 0.61 -3.60
CA HIS A 420 22.62 -0.09 -2.32
C HIS A 420 22.66 0.88 -1.14
N THR A 421 21.90 0.58 -0.09
CA THR A 421 21.87 1.41 1.13
C THR A 421 23.26 1.52 1.77
N ASP A 422 24.02 0.42 1.79
CA ASP A 422 25.37 0.41 2.39
C ASP A 422 26.38 1.22 1.59
N ILE A 423 26.27 1.21 0.25
CA ILE A 423 27.12 2.03 -0.62
C ILE A 423 26.80 3.51 -0.37
N GLY A 424 25.52 3.87 -0.30
CA GLY A 424 25.09 5.22 0.09
C GLY A 424 25.63 5.64 1.46
N ASN A 425 25.49 4.79 2.48
CA ASN A 425 25.95 5.09 3.85
C ASN A 425 27.48 5.21 4.00
N SER A 426 28.24 4.54 3.15
CA SER A 426 29.71 4.52 3.17
C SER A 426 30.34 5.41 2.10
N SER A 427 29.56 6.24 1.41
CA SER A 427 30.03 7.12 0.34
C SER A 427 30.92 8.24 0.88
N GLU A 428 32.14 8.36 0.35
CA GLU A 428 33.08 9.44 0.69
C GLU A 428 33.32 10.37 -0.51
N GLU A 429 33.69 9.79 -1.65
CA GLU A 429 33.96 10.52 -2.91
C GLU A 429 33.22 9.86 -4.09
N ALA A 430 33.02 10.62 -5.16
CA ALA A 430 32.50 10.10 -6.42
C ALA A 430 33.45 10.44 -7.58
N LEU A 431 33.51 9.53 -8.56
CA LEU A 431 34.19 9.73 -9.83
C LEU A 431 33.14 9.73 -10.93
N ILE A 432 33.06 10.81 -11.70
CA ILE A 432 32.25 10.89 -12.93
C ILE A 432 33.20 10.87 -14.12
N ASN A 433 33.04 9.90 -15.03
CA ASN A 433 33.88 9.75 -16.23
C ASN A 433 35.39 9.79 -15.88
N ASN A 434 35.78 9.09 -14.81
CA ASN A 434 37.13 9.04 -14.22
C ASN A 434 37.66 10.36 -13.63
N LYS A 435 36.83 11.41 -13.49
CA LYS A 435 37.19 12.66 -12.81
C LYS A 435 36.60 12.70 -11.40
N LYS A 436 37.39 13.07 -10.41
CA LYS A 436 36.93 13.23 -9.02
C LYS A 436 35.96 14.41 -8.93
N VAL A 437 34.81 14.19 -8.30
CA VAL A 437 33.77 15.19 -8.05
C VAL A 437 33.21 15.06 -6.63
N ALA A 438 32.59 16.13 -6.15
CA ALA A 438 31.88 16.11 -4.87
C ALA A 438 30.57 15.31 -4.95
N LEU A 439 30.10 14.79 -3.82
CA LEU A 439 28.87 13.97 -3.74
C LEU A 439 27.59 14.74 -4.11
N ASN A 440 27.60 16.07 -4.02
CA ASN A 440 26.49 16.94 -4.38
C ASN A 440 26.42 17.27 -5.88
N GLN A 441 27.42 16.84 -6.68
CA GLN A 441 27.45 17.10 -8.11
C GLN A 441 26.21 16.50 -8.79
N ILE A 442 25.51 17.34 -9.57
CA ILE A 442 24.36 16.93 -10.37
C ILE A 442 24.84 16.06 -11.52
N LEU A 443 24.14 14.94 -11.71
CA LEU A 443 24.43 13.95 -12.74
C LEU A 443 23.79 14.33 -14.07
N GLU A 444 24.50 14.05 -15.16
CA GLU A 444 24.02 14.20 -16.52
C GLU A 444 23.75 12.83 -17.18
N ASN A 445 22.92 12.85 -18.21
CA ASN A 445 22.58 11.63 -18.93
C ASN A 445 23.79 11.14 -19.75
N GLY A 446 24.27 9.94 -19.49
CA GLY A 446 25.47 9.38 -20.12
C GLY A 446 26.66 9.20 -19.17
N ASP A 447 26.60 9.76 -17.96
CA ASP A 447 27.72 9.74 -17.03
C ASP A 447 28.02 8.34 -16.51
N VAL A 448 29.31 7.96 -16.52
CA VAL A 448 29.80 6.75 -15.85
C VAL A 448 30.25 7.12 -14.44
N ILE A 449 29.60 6.57 -13.43
CA ILE A 449 29.79 6.96 -12.03
C ILE A 449 30.42 5.80 -11.25
N ARG A 450 31.49 6.10 -10.53
CA ARG A 450 32.08 5.19 -9.54
C ARG A 450 32.06 5.86 -8.17
N ILE A 451 31.37 5.24 -7.22
CA ILE A 451 31.37 5.67 -5.82
C ILE A 451 32.57 5.06 -5.11
N ILE A 452 33.35 5.89 -4.43
CA ILE A 452 34.42 5.45 -3.54
C ILE A 452 33.81 5.34 -2.15
N THR A 453 33.86 4.13 -1.59
CA THR A 453 33.33 3.84 -0.27
C THR A 453 34.43 3.66 0.75
N ASN A 454 34.20 4.16 1.96
CA ASN A 454 35.10 3.99 3.10
C ASN A 454 34.33 3.39 4.27
N LYS A 455 34.78 2.22 4.73
CA LYS A 455 34.13 1.49 5.83
C LYS A 455 34.53 2.02 7.21
N GLU A 456 35.64 2.73 7.33
CA GLU A 456 36.15 3.24 8.61
C GLU A 456 35.44 4.52 9.05
N ASN A 457 35.01 5.35 8.10
CA ASN A 457 34.25 6.59 8.33
C ASN A 457 32.78 6.44 7.88
N ALA A 458 32.16 5.31 8.22
CA ALA A 458 30.83 4.95 7.74
C ALA A 458 29.71 5.68 8.51
N GLY A 459 29.04 6.62 7.85
CA GLY A 459 27.82 7.26 8.35
C GLY A 459 27.38 8.43 7.46
N PRO A 460 26.09 8.52 7.09
CA PRO A 460 25.62 9.62 6.28
C PRO A 460 25.67 10.95 7.04
N GLN A 461 26.00 12.03 6.35
CA GLN A 461 26.05 13.36 6.95
C GLN A 461 24.69 14.06 6.87
N ARG A 462 24.39 14.93 7.85
CA ARG A 462 23.16 15.74 7.86
C ARG A 462 23.05 16.65 6.63
N GLU A 463 24.18 17.15 6.14
CA GLU A 463 24.26 18.01 4.96
C GLU A 463 23.71 17.32 3.70
N TRP A 464 23.80 15.99 3.60
CA TRP A 464 23.29 15.25 2.45
C TRP A 464 21.79 15.39 2.26
N LEU A 465 21.02 15.66 3.34
CA LEU A 465 19.59 15.93 3.25
C LEU A 465 19.24 17.23 2.52
N THR A 466 20.20 18.15 2.38
CA THR A 466 20.00 19.44 1.71
C THR A 466 20.00 19.31 0.19
N PHE A 467 20.81 18.39 -0.35
CA PHE A 467 21.01 18.24 -1.80
C PHE A 467 20.51 16.89 -2.37
N ALA A 468 20.30 15.85 -1.54
CA ALA A 468 19.71 14.60 -2.00
C ALA A 468 18.31 14.84 -2.56
N LYS A 469 18.10 14.50 -3.84
CA LYS A 469 16.86 14.80 -4.55
C LYS A 469 15.83 13.69 -4.41
N THR A 470 16.29 12.43 -4.33
CA THR A 470 15.40 11.27 -4.27
C THR A 470 14.87 11.05 -2.86
N GLN A 471 13.57 10.78 -2.73
CA GLN A 471 12.96 10.53 -1.42
C GLN A 471 13.47 9.23 -0.79
N LEU A 472 13.82 8.24 -1.62
CA LEU A 472 14.44 6.99 -1.18
C LEU A 472 15.76 7.24 -0.46
N ALA A 473 16.66 8.06 -1.02
CA ALA A 473 17.91 8.43 -0.36
C ALA A 473 17.63 9.23 0.92
N ARG A 474 16.76 10.25 0.87
CA ARG A 474 16.43 11.09 2.04
C ARG A 474 15.85 10.28 3.20
N ASN A 475 14.98 9.32 2.94
CA ASN A 475 14.40 8.46 3.97
C ASN A 475 15.48 7.57 4.60
N LYS A 476 16.29 6.87 3.77
CA LYS A 476 17.39 6.03 4.25
C LYS A 476 18.43 6.81 5.07
N ILE A 477 18.78 8.03 4.63
CA ILE A 477 19.68 8.94 5.35
C ILE A 477 19.08 9.32 6.71
N LYS A 478 17.80 9.74 6.74
CA LYS A 478 17.11 10.10 7.99
C LYS A 478 17.06 8.94 8.97
N ASP A 479 16.74 7.74 8.49
CA ASP A 479 16.62 6.55 9.32
C ASP A 479 17.98 6.18 9.93
N LYS A 480 19.06 6.22 9.14
CA LYS A 480 20.40 5.95 9.63
C LYS A 480 20.91 7.02 10.62
N LEU A 481 20.69 8.30 10.33
CA LEU A 481 21.03 9.41 11.24
C LEU A 481 20.28 9.32 12.57
N ARG A 482 19.01 8.90 12.54
CA ARG A 482 18.23 8.64 13.76
C ARG A 482 18.86 7.51 14.56
N GLN A 483 19.14 6.37 13.92
CA GLN A 483 19.79 5.22 14.57
C GLN A 483 21.13 5.59 15.22
N GLU A 484 22.03 6.29 14.51
CA GLU A 484 23.32 6.73 15.06
C GLU A 484 23.18 7.71 16.23
N SER A 485 22.21 8.63 16.14
CA SER A 485 21.94 9.55 17.25
C SER A 485 21.46 8.82 18.49
N THR A 486 20.61 7.80 18.33
CA THR A 486 20.11 6.96 19.41
C THR A 486 21.23 6.10 19.99
N GLU A 487 22.10 5.51 19.18
CA GLU A 487 23.26 4.73 19.66
C GLU A 487 24.27 5.59 20.42
N LYS A 488 24.56 6.81 19.96
CA LYS A 488 25.43 7.75 20.69
C LYS A 488 24.83 8.13 22.04
N LYS A 489 23.52 8.41 22.08
CA LYS A 489 22.79 8.68 23.32
C LYS A 489 22.82 7.49 24.27
N LYS A 490 22.59 6.26 23.78
CA LYS A 490 22.72 5.03 24.58
C LYS A 490 24.12 4.88 25.17
N LYS A 491 25.19 5.07 24.39
CA LYS A 491 26.58 4.99 24.87
C LYS A 491 26.87 6.02 25.96
N LEU A 492 26.35 7.25 25.81
CA LEU A 492 26.45 8.28 26.85
C LEU A 492 25.66 7.90 28.11
N GLY A 493 24.45 7.38 27.95
CA GLY A 493 23.61 6.88 29.05
C GLY A 493 24.29 5.76 29.84
N ILE A 494 24.90 4.79 29.14
CA ILE A 494 25.71 3.72 29.76
C ILE A 494 26.87 4.33 30.55
N LYS A 495 27.64 5.26 29.97
CA LYS A 495 28.74 5.93 30.68
C LYS A 495 28.28 6.68 31.94
N PHE A 496 27.13 7.36 31.89
CA PHE A 496 26.58 8.06 33.05
C PHE A 496 26.12 7.09 34.14
N LEU A 497 25.46 5.99 33.76
CA LEU A 497 25.08 4.92 34.68
C LEU A 497 26.30 4.24 35.31
N GLU A 498 27.33 3.90 34.52
CA GLU A 498 28.59 3.32 35.03
C GLU A 498 29.29 4.24 36.03
N LYS A 499 29.29 5.55 35.77
CA LYS A 499 29.93 6.54 36.65
C LYS A 499 29.24 6.60 38.01
N GLU A 500 27.91 6.58 38.06
CA GLU A 500 27.16 6.56 39.32
C GLU A 500 27.21 5.19 40.01
N LEU A 501 27.24 4.09 39.25
CA LEU A 501 27.41 2.73 39.79
C LEU A 501 28.78 2.51 40.42
N LYS A 502 29.84 3.10 39.85
CA LYS A 502 31.18 3.06 40.44
C LYS A 502 31.25 3.78 41.79
N LYS A 503 30.48 4.85 41.99
CA LYS A 503 30.40 5.55 43.30
C LYS A 503 29.72 4.70 44.37
N THR A 504 28.84 3.78 43.99
CA THR A 504 28.10 2.89 44.89
C THR A 504 28.72 1.50 45.02
N GLY A 505 29.85 1.24 44.34
CA GLY A 505 30.61 -0.01 44.43
C GLY A 505 30.02 -1.21 43.67
N LYS A 506 29.10 -0.99 42.70
CA LYS A 506 28.35 -2.05 42.02
C LYS A 506 28.62 -2.10 40.51
N ASN A 507 28.36 -3.26 39.88
CA ASN A 507 28.70 -3.52 38.48
C ASN A 507 27.45 -3.59 37.56
N LEU A 508 27.58 -3.09 36.33
CA LEU A 508 26.46 -2.93 35.38
C LEU A 508 25.91 -4.29 34.88
N TYR A 509 26.73 -5.33 34.90
CA TYR A 509 26.34 -6.70 34.53
C TYR A 509 25.35 -7.35 35.52
N GLU A 510 25.36 -6.97 36.80
CA GLU A 510 24.37 -7.46 37.78
C GLU A 510 22.97 -6.87 37.53
N ILE A 511 22.89 -5.70 36.90
CA ILE A 511 21.63 -5.04 36.55
C ILE A 511 21.06 -5.64 35.26
N LEU A 512 21.90 -5.87 34.25
CA LEU A 512 21.51 -6.44 32.95
C LEU A 512 20.92 -7.85 33.05
N ASN A 513 21.39 -8.67 34.00
CA ASN A 513 20.88 -10.03 34.24
C ASN A 513 19.57 -10.07 35.03
N ASN A 514 19.05 -8.92 35.45
CA ASN A 514 18.01 -8.87 36.44
C ASN A 514 16.60 -8.80 35.83
N ARG A 515 15.68 -9.64 36.30
CA ARG A 515 14.25 -9.62 35.92
C ARG A 515 13.58 -8.26 36.20
N HIS A 516 14.23 -7.40 36.99
CA HIS A 516 13.80 -6.06 37.36
C HIS A 516 13.80 -5.03 36.20
N ILE A 517 14.53 -5.26 35.10
CA ILE A 517 14.55 -4.32 33.95
C ILE A 517 13.17 -4.17 33.32
N LYS A 518 12.42 -5.26 33.15
CA LYS A 518 11.06 -5.21 32.56
C LYS A 518 10.07 -4.40 33.40
N ILE A 519 10.27 -4.41 34.71
CA ILE A 519 9.42 -3.71 35.68
C ILE A 519 9.72 -2.22 35.65
N LEU A 520 11.02 -1.89 35.67
CA LEU A 520 11.52 -0.54 35.55
C LEU A 520 11.02 0.13 34.25
N LEU A 521 11.03 -0.62 33.14
CA LEU A 521 10.52 -0.16 31.85
C LEU A 521 9.02 0.14 31.88
N ALA A 522 8.23 -0.73 32.50
CA ALA A 522 6.79 -0.51 32.64
C ALA A 522 6.45 0.67 33.56
N GLU A 523 7.20 0.87 34.65
CA GLU A 523 6.97 2.00 35.56
C GLU A 523 7.36 3.37 34.98
N LEU A 524 8.42 3.40 34.17
CA LEU A 524 8.93 4.61 33.55
C LEU A 524 8.32 4.86 32.15
N ASN A 525 7.36 4.03 31.73
CA ASN A 525 6.70 4.07 30.41
C ASN A 525 7.67 3.99 29.21
N PHE A 526 8.76 3.22 29.33
CA PHE A 526 9.66 2.94 28.21
C PHE A 526 9.39 1.54 27.66
N GLU A 527 9.35 1.39 26.33
CA GLU A 527 9.09 0.10 25.70
C GLU A 527 10.31 -0.83 25.72
N THR A 528 11.52 -0.26 25.61
CA THR A 528 12.77 -1.02 25.60
C THR A 528 13.84 -0.43 26.54
N PHE A 529 14.74 -1.29 27.03
CA PHE A 529 15.90 -0.87 27.85
C PHE A 529 16.80 0.13 27.12
N ASP A 530 16.85 -0.04 25.81
CA ASP A 530 17.53 0.81 24.87
C ASP A 530 16.96 2.25 24.85
N ASP A 531 15.65 2.41 24.97
CA ASP A 531 15.00 3.73 25.03
C ASP A 531 15.27 4.43 26.37
N LEU A 532 15.29 3.66 27.46
CA LEU A 532 15.66 4.16 28.78
C LEU A 532 17.10 4.68 28.79
N LEU A 533 18.06 3.91 28.24
CA LEU A 533 19.45 4.33 28.14
C LEU A 533 19.62 5.59 27.28
N ALA A 534 18.86 5.72 26.19
CA ALA A 534 18.85 6.92 25.37
C ALA A 534 18.32 8.14 26.16
N ALA A 535 17.26 7.96 26.97
CA ALA A 535 16.70 9.03 27.81
C ALA A 535 17.67 9.50 28.91
N VAL A 536 18.45 8.59 29.49
CA VAL A 536 19.54 8.93 30.43
C VAL A 536 20.65 9.70 29.71
N GLY A 537 21.02 9.27 28.50
CA GLY A 537 22.04 9.95 27.70
C GLY A 537 21.65 11.36 27.23
N GLU A 538 20.35 11.64 27.13
CA GLU A 538 19.80 12.96 26.85
C GLU A 538 19.73 13.88 28.08
N GLY A 539 19.80 13.31 29.30
CA GLY A 539 19.62 14.04 30.54
C GLY A 539 18.15 14.22 30.96
N ASN A 540 17.20 13.59 30.26
CA ASN A 540 15.78 13.62 30.64
C ASN A 540 15.51 12.81 31.92
N LEU A 541 16.40 11.87 32.25
CA LEU A 541 16.26 11.01 33.41
C LEU A 541 17.61 10.85 34.11
N GLU A 542 17.66 11.20 35.39
CA GLU A 542 18.88 11.13 36.17
C GLU A 542 19.22 9.68 36.53
N PRO A 543 20.50 9.26 36.41
CA PRO A 543 20.91 7.89 36.74
C PRO A 543 20.58 7.48 38.19
N GLN A 544 20.55 8.43 39.12
CA GLN A 544 20.22 8.18 40.53
C GLN A 544 18.77 7.69 40.70
N VAL A 545 17.82 8.23 39.94
CA VAL A 545 16.41 7.80 39.97
C VAL A 545 16.27 6.34 39.55
N ILE A 546 17.10 5.88 38.61
CA ILE A 546 17.14 4.46 38.19
C ILE A 546 17.69 3.60 39.32
N LEU A 547 18.80 4.01 39.93
CA LEU A 547 19.46 3.25 40.99
C LEU A 547 18.57 3.16 42.24
N ASP A 548 17.95 4.26 42.65
CA ASP A 548 17.03 4.29 43.78
C ASP A 548 15.82 3.39 43.54
N LYS A 549 15.27 3.38 42.32
CA LYS A 549 14.17 2.47 41.99
C LYS A 549 14.60 1.02 42.02
N ILE A 550 15.75 0.67 41.42
CA ILE A 550 16.29 -0.70 41.40
C ILE A 550 16.62 -1.20 42.82
N TYR A 551 17.14 -0.33 43.69
CA TYR A 551 17.62 -0.71 45.03
C TYR A 551 16.69 -0.33 46.19
N SER A 552 15.58 0.39 45.95
CA SER A 552 14.55 0.60 46.97
C SER A 552 14.01 -0.76 47.44
N GLN A 553 13.99 -0.97 48.75
CA GLN A 553 13.60 -2.21 49.45
C GLN A 553 12.11 -2.62 49.27
N LYS A 554 11.48 -2.37 48.13
CA LYS A 554 10.11 -2.79 47.78
C LYS A 554 10.05 -3.86 46.69
N PHE A 555 11.12 -4.60 46.45
CA PHE A 555 11.09 -5.80 45.61
C PHE A 555 10.99 -7.08 46.46
N HIS A 556 9.85 -7.26 47.14
CA HIS A 556 9.45 -8.58 47.64
C HIS A 556 8.69 -9.36 46.55
N SER A 557 9.24 -10.53 46.25
CA SER A 557 8.74 -11.71 45.53
C SER A 557 7.77 -11.53 44.35
N TYR A 558 8.33 -11.76 43.15
CA TYR A 558 7.60 -11.97 41.89
C TYR A 558 6.84 -13.31 41.80
N GLU A 559 6.76 -14.10 42.88
CA GLU A 559 5.84 -15.24 42.97
C GLU A 559 4.39 -14.80 43.25
N GLU A 560 4.14 -13.57 43.70
CA GLU A 560 2.79 -13.06 43.95
C GLU A 560 2.06 -12.49 42.71
N ILE A 561 2.74 -12.34 41.57
CA ILE A 561 2.15 -11.72 40.36
C ILE A 561 1.32 -12.72 39.54
N LEU A 562 1.46 -14.02 39.80
CA LEU A 562 0.59 -15.06 39.23
C LEU A 562 -0.74 -15.23 39.98
N GLY A 563 -0.93 -14.58 41.14
CA GLY A 563 -2.13 -14.67 41.97
C GLY A 563 -3.07 -13.45 41.93
N SER A 564 -2.87 -12.47 41.04
CA SER A 564 -3.55 -11.18 41.09
C SER A 564 -4.93 -11.12 40.43
N ALA A 565 -5.80 -12.09 40.71
CA ALA A 565 -7.24 -11.88 40.51
C ALA A 565 -7.94 -11.47 41.81
N LEU A 566 -7.33 -11.73 42.97
CA LEU A 566 -7.83 -11.35 44.28
C LEU A 566 -6.66 -11.12 45.25
N LYS A 567 -5.90 -10.03 45.10
CA LYS A 567 -4.99 -9.60 46.20
C LYS A 567 -5.82 -8.90 47.27
N LYS A 568 -5.91 -9.53 48.44
CA LYS A 568 -6.13 -8.83 49.71
C LYS A 568 -4.87 -8.02 50.01
N ASP A 569 -5.03 -6.74 50.30
CA ASP A 569 -4.04 -5.98 51.06
C ASP A 569 -3.84 -6.63 52.45
N THR A 570 -2.77 -6.30 53.16
CA THR A 570 -2.49 -6.71 54.56
C THR A 570 -3.66 -6.49 55.53
N ARG A 571 -4.64 -5.67 55.16
CA ARG A 571 -5.90 -5.38 55.86
C ARG A 571 -7.15 -6.06 55.27
N GLY A 572 -6.99 -7.00 54.34
CA GLY A 572 -8.08 -7.80 53.76
C GLY A 572 -8.89 -7.13 52.64
N ARG A 573 -8.35 -6.13 51.93
CA ARG A 573 -9.08 -5.35 50.88
C ARG A 573 -8.65 -5.72 49.46
N TYR A 574 -9.58 -5.77 48.52
CA TYR A 574 -9.40 -6.13 47.11
C TYR A 574 -9.39 -4.92 46.18
N LYS A 575 -8.53 -4.94 45.17
CA LYS A 575 -8.52 -3.96 44.08
C LYS A 575 -9.57 -4.32 43.02
N VAL A 576 -10.42 -3.35 42.66
CA VAL A 576 -11.42 -3.49 41.58
C VAL A 576 -11.32 -2.34 40.60
N GLU A 577 -11.41 -2.66 39.31
CA GLU A 577 -11.40 -1.68 38.21
C GLU A 577 -12.77 -1.64 37.54
N LEU A 578 -13.41 -0.47 37.56
CA LEU A 578 -14.73 -0.18 37.00
C LEU A 578 -14.60 0.76 35.81
N LYS A 579 -15.42 0.54 34.79
CA LYS A 579 -15.57 1.39 33.61
C LYS A 579 -17.02 1.85 33.54
N ILE A 580 -17.22 3.14 33.74
CA ILE A 580 -18.52 3.78 33.85
C ILE A 580 -18.75 4.59 32.59
N PHE A 581 -19.87 4.37 31.92
CA PHE A 581 -20.28 5.13 30.75
C PHE A 581 -21.30 6.17 31.17
N CYS A 582 -20.99 7.45 30.97
CA CYS A 582 -21.83 8.56 31.39
C CYS A 582 -22.13 9.51 30.23
N LYS A 583 -23.20 10.29 30.34
CA LYS A 583 -23.40 11.51 29.53
C LYS A 583 -22.62 12.67 30.13
N ASP A 584 -22.03 13.51 29.28
CA ASP A 584 -21.20 14.63 29.74
C ASP A 584 -22.05 15.75 30.36
N ARG A 585 -21.65 16.25 31.53
CA ARG A 585 -22.21 17.47 32.14
C ARG A 585 -21.28 18.10 33.17
N ILE A 586 -21.51 19.38 33.44
CA ILE A 586 -20.83 20.13 34.50
C ILE A 586 -21.09 19.44 35.85
N GLY A 587 -20.00 19.14 36.57
CA GLY A 587 -20.05 18.49 37.88
C GLY A 587 -20.17 16.96 37.85
N LEU A 588 -20.11 16.30 36.69
CA LEU A 588 -20.17 14.84 36.57
C LEU A 588 -19.13 14.12 37.44
N LEU A 589 -17.87 14.59 37.41
CA LEU A 589 -16.79 14.06 38.24
C LEU A 589 -17.13 14.07 39.73
N LYS A 590 -17.69 15.17 40.21
CA LYS A 590 -18.13 15.31 41.61
C LYS A 590 -19.25 14.31 41.92
N SER A 591 -20.24 14.21 41.04
CA SER A 591 -21.34 13.25 41.21
C SER A 591 -20.87 11.79 41.25
N LEU A 592 -19.82 11.42 40.52
CA LEU A 592 -19.25 10.06 40.54
C LEU A 592 -18.37 9.78 41.76
N LEU A 593 -17.71 10.81 42.31
CA LEU A 593 -16.76 10.64 43.42
C LEU A 593 -17.43 10.64 44.79
N VAL A 594 -18.45 11.49 45.00
CA VAL A 594 -19.15 11.63 46.29
C VAL A 594 -19.65 10.28 46.84
N PRO A 595 -20.32 9.40 46.05
CA PRO A 595 -20.79 8.11 46.57
C PRO A 595 -19.65 7.16 47.00
N ILE A 596 -18.48 7.26 46.37
CA ILE A 596 -17.31 6.43 46.69
C ILE A 596 -16.63 6.97 47.96
N GLU A 597 -16.57 8.29 48.10
CA GLU A 597 -16.03 8.99 49.26
C GLU A 597 -16.89 8.76 50.53
N ASP A 598 -18.22 8.89 50.41
CA ASP A 598 -19.18 8.67 51.51
C ASP A 598 -19.07 7.24 52.10
N MET A 599 -18.65 6.28 51.29
CA MET A 599 -18.42 4.89 51.70
C MET A 599 -17.03 4.62 52.30
N GLY A 600 -16.17 5.64 52.37
CA GLY A 600 -14.79 5.53 52.87
C GLY A 600 -13.90 4.61 52.02
N ILE A 601 -14.17 4.54 50.71
CA ILE A 601 -13.46 3.66 49.78
C ILE A 601 -12.29 4.41 49.15
N ASN A 602 -11.11 3.79 49.18
CA ASN A 602 -9.92 4.41 48.61
C ASN A 602 -9.91 4.27 47.08
N ILE A 603 -9.75 5.39 46.38
CA ILE A 603 -9.63 5.46 44.92
C ILE A 603 -8.15 5.49 44.57
N LEU A 604 -7.68 4.48 43.85
CA LEU A 604 -6.27 4.34 43.45
C LEU A 604 -5.96 5.08 42.15
N ASN A 605 -6.92 5.12 41.22
CA ASN A 605 -6.75 5.74 39.91
C ASN A 605 -8.12 6.13 39.34
N LEU A 606 -8.18 7.26 38.64
CA LEU A 606 -9.34 7.71 37.89
C LEU A 606 -8.87 8.28 36.56
N ASN A 607 -9.43 7.78 35.45
CA ASN A 607 -9.11 8.24 34.11
C ASN A 607 -10.38 8.49 33.31
N LEU A 608 -10.50 9.68 32.71
CA LEU A 608 -11.65 10.09 31.90
C LEU A 608 -11.27 10.15 30.43
N LYS A 609 -12.13 9.59 29.57
CA LYS A 609 -12.05 9.74 28.12
C LYS A 609 -13.33 10.36 27.59
N LEU A 610 -13.19 11.53 26.98
CA LEU A 610 -14.28 12.26 26.34
C LEU A 610 -14.44 11.77 24.90
N ASN A 611 -15.67 11.47 24.50
CA ASN A 611 -15.98 11.18 23.09
C ASN A 611 -16.77 12.35 22.48
N LEU A 612 -16.08 13.17 21.69
CA LEU A 612 -16.60 14.43 21.12
C LEU A 612 -17.76 14.21 20.13
N SER A 613 -17.85 13.05 19.48
CA SER A 613 -18.92 12.77 18.51
C SER A 613 -20.26 12.39 19.17
N SER A 614 -20.23 11.87 20.39
CA SER A 614 -21.42 11.31 21.07
C SER A 614 -21.78 12.00 22.39
N HIS A 615 -21.05 13.06 22.79
CA HIS A 615 -21.25 13.77 24.07
C HIS A 615 -21.29 12.81 25.29
N SER A 616 -20.49 11.74 25.23
CA SER A 616 -20.42 10.70 26.25
C SER A 616 -19.02 10.64 26.85
N VAL A 617 -18.95 10.38 28.15
CA VAL A 617 -17.72 10.27 28.93
C VAL A 617 -17.55 8.82 29.39
N ILE A 618 -16.35 8.28 29.21
CA ILE A 618 -15.98 6.98 29.77
C ILE A 618 -15.06 7.24 30.95
N CYS A 619 -15.48 6.84 32.15
CA CYS A 619 -14.72 6.97 33.38
C CYS A 619 -14.20 5.60 33.82
N ASN A 620 -12.88 5.44 33.86
CA ASN A 620 -12.24 4.24 34.41
C ASN A 620 -11.77 4.55 35.83
N VAL A 621 -12.34 3.87 36.84
CA VAL A 621 -12.02 4.06 38.26
C VAL A 621 -11.45 2.78 38.84
N SER A 622 -10.34 2.89 39.57
CA SER A 622 -9.76 1.79 40.35
C SER A 622 -9.98 2.04 41.83
N ILE A 623 -10.66 1.13 42.53
CA ILE A 623 -11.03 1.27 43.94
C ILE A 623 -10.55 0.09 44.79
N MET A 624 -10.38 0.31 46.10
CA MET A 624 -10.06 -0.73 47.09
C MET A 624 -11.26 -1.02 47.98
N ILE A 625 -11.88 -2.17 47.77
CA ILE A 625 -13.07 -2.64 48.51
C ILE A 625 -12.69 -3.70 49.54
N LYS A 626 -13.49 -3.89 50.59
CA LYS A 626 -13.29 -4.94 51.61
C LYS A 626 -13.88 -6.28 51.16
N ASP A 627 -15.06 -6.24 50.57
CA ASP A 627 -15.87 -7.41 50.22
C ASP A 627 -16.84 -7.08 49.07
N PHE A 628 -17.58 -8.10 48.62
CA PHE A 628 -18.56 -7.97 47.56
C PHE A 628 -19.74 -7.07 47.95
N ASP A 629 -20.18 -7.09 49.21
CA ASP A 629 -21.29 -6.22 49.67
C ASP A 629 -20.92 -4.74 49.53
N GLN A 630 -19.67 -4.38 49.83
CA GLN A 630 -19.18 -3.03 49.60
C GLN A 630 -19.10 -2.69 48.11
N LEU A 631 -18.77 -3.65 47.24
CA LEU A 631 -18.79 -3.45 45.78
C LEU A 631 -20.21 -3.27 45.23
N SER A 632 -21.17 -4.06 45.71
CA SER A 632 -22.57 -3.98 45.28
C SER A 632 -23.14 -2.61 45.63
N LYS A 633 -22.88 -2.12 46.85
CA LYS A 633 -23.31 -0.77 47.28
C LYS A 633 -22.72 0.33 46.42
N VAL A 634 -21.44 0.24 46.06
CA VAL A 634 -20.79 1.18 45.13
C VAL A 634 -21.47 1.15 43.77
N TYR A 635 -21.73 -0.05 43.24
CA TYR A 635 -22.38 -0.22 41.95
C TYR A 635 -23.78 0.41 41.95
N GLU A 636 -24.60 0.09 42.95
CA GLU A 636 -25.96 0.63 43.13
C GLU A 636 -25.95 2.16 43.26
N SER A 637 -25.01 2.72 44.04
CA SER A 637 -24.96 4.16 44.28
C SER A 637 -24.47 4.96 43.06
N ILE A 638 -23.59 4.37 42.25
CA ILE A 638 -23.16 4.98 40.97
C ILE A 638 -24.26 4.82 39.91
N GLU A 639 -24.99 3.70 39.89
CA GLU A 639 -26.08 3.45 38.94
C GLU A 639 -27.29 4.38 39.17
N GLN A 640 -27.52 4.82 40.42
CA GLN A 640 -28.57 5.80 40.74
C GLN A 640 -28.30 7.21 40.19
N ILE A 641 -27.09 7.50 39.71
CA ILE A 641 -26.77 8.79 39.11
C ILE A 641 -27.45 8.86 37.73
N PRO A 642 -28.34 9.84 37.46
CA PRO A 642 -29.15 9.89 36.24
C PRO A 642 -28.35 9.87 34.93
N GLU A 643 -27.09 10.33 35.00
CA GLU A 643 -26.22 10.43 33.84
C GLU A 643 -25.41 9.16 33.54
N VAL A 644 -25.42 8.17 34.45
CA VAL A 644 -24.74 6.89 34.27
C VAL A 644 -25.62 5.97 33.42
N MET A 645 -25.07 5.53 32.29
CA MET A 645 -25.75 4.63 31.35
C MET A 645 -25.45 3.16 31.63
N SER A 646 -24.22 2.85 32.00
CA SER A 646 -23.80 1.49 32.36
C SER A 646 -22.48 1.50 33.13
N ILE A 647 -22.27 0.46 33.93
CA ILE A 647 -21.04 0.23 34.68
C ILE A 647 -20.55 -1.19 34.31
N GLU A 648 -19.31 -1.29 33.83
CA GLU A 648 -18.67 -2.55 33.51
C GLU A 648 -17.47 -2.78 34.41
N ARG A 649 -17.29 -4.00 34.93
CA ARG A 649 -16.03 -4.38 35.57
C ARG A 649 -15.01 -4.76 34.49
N LEU A 650 -13.83 -4.14 34.53
CA LEU A 650 -12.75 -4.48 33.59
C LEU A 650 -12.10 -5.80 34.00
N VAL A 651 -12.34 -6.85 33.20
CA VAL A 651 -11.71 -8.16 33.38
C VAL A 651 -10.60 -8.34 32.33
N PRO A 652 -9.40 -8.84 32.68
CA PRO A 652 -8.29 -9.01 31.72
C PRO A 652 -8.67 -9.89 30.51
N LYS A 653 -8.52 -9.36 29.29
CA LYS A 653 -8.85 -10.05 28.01
C LYS A 653 -8.19 -11.43 27.80
N ARG A 654 -7.08 -11.72 28.51
CA ARG A 654 -6.41 -13.04 28.42
C ARG A 654 -7.26 -14.19 28.96
N ILE A 655 -8.20 -13.93 29.87
CA ILE A 655 -9.03 -14.98 30.49
C ILE A 655 -10.01 -15.58 29.48
N PHE A 656 -10.64 -14.76 28.64
CA PHE A 656 -11.54 -15.24 27.58
C PHE A 656 -10.82 -16.11 26.55
N TRP A 657 -9.57 -15.78 26.22
CA TRP A 657 -8.73 -16.60 25.34
C TRP A 657 -8.37 -17.95 25.98
N VAL A 658 -7.99 -17.95 27.26
CA VAL A 658 -7.67 -19.19 27.99
C VAL A 658 -8.90 -20.08 28.14
N MET A 659 -10.07 -19.50 28.45
CA MET A 659 -11.33 -20.25 28.51
C MET A 659 -11.75 -20.81 27.16
N GLY A 660 -11.62 -20.02 26.08
CA GLY A 660 -11.95 -20.45 24.72
C GLY A 660 -11.02 -21.54 24.18
N ILE A 661 -9.72 -21.45 24.46
CA ILE A 661 -8.76 -22.50 24.08
C ILE A 661 -9.01 -23.77 24.89
N GLY A 662 -9.30 -23.65 26.19
CA GLY A 662 -9.61 -24.80 27.04
C GLY A 662 -10.86 -25.55 26.57
N THR A 663 -11.94 -24.84 26.23
CA THR A 663 -13.17 -25.49 25.72
C THR A 663 -12.98 -26.11 24.34
N LEU A 664 -12.24 -25.46 23.43
CA LEU A 664 -11.90 -26.03 22.12
C LEU A 664 -11.05 -27.29 22.24
N PHE A 665 -10.09 -27.32 23.18
CA PHE A 665 -9.29 -28.52 23.45
C PHE A 665 -10.16 -29.68 23.95
N VAL A 666 -11.07 -29.43 24.90
CA VAL A 666 -11.98 -30.48 25.39
C VAL A 666 -12.85 -31.03 24.25
N ILE A 667 -13.44 -30.16 23.43
CA ILE A 667 -14.27 -30.58 22.29
C ILE A 667 -13.45 -31.42 21.28
N PHE A 668 -12.25 -30.95 20.93
CA PHE A 668 -11.39 -31.62 19.97
C PHE A 668 -10.99 -33.03 20.46
N TRP A 669 -10.61 -33.16 21.73
CA TRP A 669 -10.19 -34.44 22.30
C TRP A 669 -11.35 -35.40 22.59
N SER A 670 -12.57 -34.91 22.82
CA SER A 670 -13.76 -35.77 22.91
C SER A 670 -14.21 -36.33 21.55
N ILE A 671 -13.86 -35.68 20.43
CA ILE A 671 -14.26 -36.12 19.07
C ILE A 671 -13.17 -37.00 18.43
N LEU A 672 -11.90 -36.82 18.82
CA LEU A 672 -10.76 -37.52 18.23
C LEU A 672 -10.87 -39.06 18.25
N PRO A 673 -11.34 -39.72 19.34
CA PRO A 673 -11.50 -41.18 19.36
C PRO A 673 -12.48 -41.67 18.30
N TYR A 674 -13.55 -40.91 18.03
CA TYR A 674 -14.56 -41.24 17.02
C TYR A 674 -14.01 -41.13 15.59
N GLY A 675 -13.17 -40.12 15.34
CA GLY A 675 -12.47 -39.95 14.07
C GLY A 675 -11.47 -41.08 13.80
N ILE A 676 -10.72 -41.48 14.82
CA ILE A 676 -9.75 -42.58 14.72
C ILE A 676 -10.47 -43.92 14.52
N ALA A 677 -11.55 -44.18 15.27
CA ALA A 677 -12.34 -45.42 15.14
C ALA A 677 -12.97 -45.58 13.73
N LYS A 678 -13.41 -44.49 13.09
CA LYS A 678 -14.00 -44.52 11.75
C LYS A 678 -12.98 -44.70 10.63
N ILE A 679 -11.75 -44.21 10.82
CA ILE A 679 -10.66 -44.33 9.84
C ILE A 679 -10.00 -45.71 9.89
N PHE A 680 -9.94 -46.35 11.07
CA PHE A 680 -9.16 -47.56 11.29
C PHE A 680 -9.99 -48.85 11.49
N SER A 681 -11.26 -48.86 11.08
CA SER A 681 -12.19 -49.99 11.25
C SER A 681 -11.87 -51.28 10.45
N GLN A 682 -10.67 -51.42 9.87
CA GLN A 682 -10.28 -52.56 9.03
C GLN A 682 -9.06 -53.37 9.49
N GLN A 683 -8.46 -53.13 10.67
CA GLN A 683 -7.32 -53.94 11.13
C GLN A 683 -7.41 -54.39 12.61
N GLN A 684 -7.14 -55.69 12.83
CA GLN A 684 -7.42 -56.48 14.04
C GLN A 684 -6.44 -56.32 15.22
N ARG A 685 -5.57 -55.31 15.25
CA ARG A 685 -4.59 -55.11 16.34
C ARG A 685 -4.46 -53.64 16.74
N PHE A 686 -5.49 -53.09 17.37
CA PHE A 686 -5.44 -51.70 17.87
C PHE A 686 -6.00 -51.46 19.27
N ASP A 687 -6.43 -52.50 19.99
CA ASP A 687 -7.03 -52.35 21.32
C ASP A 687 -6.11 -51.62 22.31
N LEU A 688 -4.81 -51.93 22.32
CA LEU A 688 -3.88 -51.31 23.27
C LEU A 688 -3.62 -49.82 22.99
N ILE A 689 -3.51 -49.44 21.71
CA ILE A 689 -3.25 -48.05 21.30
C ILE A 689 -4.51 -47.22 21.50
N PHE A 690 -5.65 -47.73 21.09
CA PHE A 690 -6.94 -47.08 21.32
C PHE A 690 -7.20 -46.91 22.83
N TRP A 691 -6.89 -47.92 23.64
CA TRP A 691 -6.98 -47.88 25.10
C TRP A 691 -6.07 -46.81 25.72
N PHE A 692 -4.81 -46.71 25.27
CA PHE A 692 -3.88 -45.69 25.73
C PHE A 692 -4.38 -44.27 25.41
N PHE A 693 -4.87 -44.04 24.18
CA PHE A 693 -5.41 -42.74 23.78
C PHE A 693 -6.71 -42.39 24.50
N SER A 694 -7.54 -43.38 24.83
CA SER A 694 -8.81 -43.17 25.55
C SER A 694 -8.57 -42.79 27.01
N ILE A 695 -7.68 -43.50 27.71
CA ILE A 695 -7.30 -43.18 29.10
C ILE A 695 -6.60 -41.82 29.17
N PHE A 696 -5.68 -41.54 28.25
CA PHE A 696 -5.00 -40.26 28.19
C PHE A 696 -5.98 -39.12 27.89
N GLY A 697 -6.97 -39.35 27.01
CA GLY A 697 -8.05 -38.40 26.74
C GLY A 697 -8.89 -38.07 27.98
N ILE A 698 -9.30 -39.08 28.73
CA ILE A 698 -10.07 -38.90 29.99
C ILE A 698 -9.25 -38.12 31.01
N LEU A 699 -7.97 -38.44 31.19
CA LEU A 699 -7.07 -37.73 32.11
C LEU A 699 -6.90 -36.26 31.71
N MET A 700 -6.76 -35.97 30.42
CA MET A 700 -6.61 -34.61 29.90
C MET A 700 -7.90 -33.80 30.01
N ILE A 701 -9.07 -34.41 29.84
CA ILE A 701 -10.37 -33.77 30.11
C ILE A 701 -10.47 -33.42 31.59
N PHE A 702 -10.09 -34.34 32.49
CA PHE A 702 -10.10 -34.09 33.93
C PHE A 702 -9.16 -32.94 34.34
N LEU A 703 -7.92 -32.94 33.85
CA LEU A 703 -6.96 -31.86 34.04
C LEU A 703 -7.47 -30.51 33.52
N SER A 704 -8.13 -30.53 32.36
CA SER A 704 -8.70 -29.31 31.76
C SER A 704 -9.87 -28.76 32.57
N ILE A 705 -10.76 -29.63 33.05
CA ILE A 705 -11.89 -29.23 33.92
C ILE A 705 -11.36 -28.71 35.26
N PHE A 706 -10.36 -29.37 35.86
CA PHE A 706 -9.72 -28.93 37.10
C PHE A 706 -9.06 -27.55 36.93
N TYR A 707 -8.36 -27.34 35.82
CA TYR A 707 -7.74 -26.06 35.50
C TYR A 707 -8.78 -24.97 35.27
N LEU A 708 -9.88 -25.27 34.56
CA LEU A 708 -11.00 -24.34 34.36
C LEU A 708 -11.68 -23.99 35.69
N TYR A 709 -11.85 -24.96 36.59
CA TYR A 709 -12.39 -24.73 37.94
C TYR A 709 -11.49 -23.81 38.76
N GLN A 710 -10.17 -24.04 38.76
CA GLN A 710 -9.23 -23.17 39.45
C GLN A 710 -9.23 -21.74 38.88
N LEU A 711 -9.26 -21.60 37.56
CA LEU A 711 -9.39 -20.29 36.91
C LEU A 711 -10.71 -19.60 37.28
N CYS A 712 -11.85 -20.29 37.23
CA CYS A 712 -13.13 -19.74 37.64
C CYS A 712 -13.15 -19.34 39.12
N ARG A 713 -12.54 -20.13 40.00
CA ARG A 713 -12.38 -19.81 41.44
C ARG A 713 -11.56 -18.53 41.64
N ILE A 714 -10.51 -18.36 40.85
CA ILE A 714 -9.59 -17.22 40.94
C ILE A 714 -10.24 -15.94 40.38
N TYR A 715 -10.91 -16.02 39.22
CA TYR A 715 -11.37 -14.83 38.49
C TYR A 715 -12.87 -14.49 38.68
N PHE A 716 -13.70 -15.46 39.06
CA PHE A 716 -15.15 -15.31 39.21
C PHE A 716 -15.63 -15.83 40.57
N ALA A 717 -14.96 -15.46 41.66
CA ALA A 717 -15.29 -15.93 43.01
C ALA A 717 -16.79 -15.74 43.38
N ASP A 718 -17.43 -14.69 42.87
CA ASP A 718 -18.84 -14.39 43.15
C ASP A 718 -19.86 -15.17 42.30
N LEU A 719 -19.48 -15.66 41.10
CA LEU A 719 -20.33 -16.57 40.32
C LEU A 719 -20.25 -18.01 40.85
N VAL A 720 -19.10 -18.35 41.45
CA VAL A 720 -18.76 -19.68 41.96
C VAL A 720 -19.65 -20.10 43.13
N TYR A 721 -20.06 -19.17 43.99
CA TYR A 721 -20.68 -19.57 45.27
C TYR A 721 -22.16 -19.95 45.20
N THR A 722 -22.96 -19.46 44.24
CA THR A 722 -24.42 -19.71 44.25
C THR A 722 -25.00 -20.36 42.98
N LYS A 723 -24.58 -19.97 41.77
CA LYS A 723 -25.12 -20.56 40.52
C LYS A 723 -24.18 -21.55 39.85
N PHE A 724 -22.87 -21.28 39.82
CA PHE A 724 -21.91 -22.16 39.12
C PHE A 724 -21.74 -23.51 39.84
N ARG A 725 -21.62 -23.51 41.19
CA ARG A 725 -21.59 -24.73 42.00
C ARG A 725 -22.93 -25.49 41.99
N LYS A 726 -24.06 -24.78 41.91
CA LYS A 726 -25.41 -25.38 42.01
C LYS A 726 -25.93 -25.97 40.70
N TYR A 727 -25.54 -25.42 39.55
CA TYR A 727 -26.07 -25.85 38.24
C TYR A 727 -24.98 -26.29 37.26
N PHE A 728 -23.83 -25.62 37.22
CA PHE A 728 -22.83 -25.82 36.19
C PHE A 728 -21.92 -27.03 36.46
N ILE A 729 -21.48 -27.22 37.71
CA ILE A 729 -20.72 -28.41 38.12
C ILE A 729 -21.54 -29.70 37.93
N PRO A 730 -22.81 -29.79 38.39
CA PRO A 730 -23.65 -30.96 38.13
C PRO A 730 -23.87 -31.26 36.65
N LEU A 731 -24.02 -30.21 35.82
CA LEU A 731 -24.22 -30.36 34.37
C LEU A 731 -22.96 -30.88 33.68
N LEU A 732 -21.78 -30.35 34.01
CA LEU A 732 -20.50 -30.83 33.48
C LEU A 732 -20.20 -32.26 33.92
N THR A 733 -20.50 -32.61 35.18
CA THR A 733 -20.38 -33.99 35.65
C THR A 733 -21.37 -34.91 34.94
N LEU A 734 -22.60 -34.45 34.68
CA LEU A 734 -23.59 -35.24 33.94
C LEU A 734 -23.13 -35.49 32.50
N ILE A 735 -22.61 -34.46 31.82
CA ILE A 735 -22.08 -34.58 30.46
C ILE A 735 -20.87 -35.52 30.42
N ALA A 736 -19.93 -35.38 31.36
CA ALA A 736 -18.78 -36.27 31.47
C ALA A 736 -19.20 -37.73 31.73
N SER A 737 -20.19 -37.96 32.61
CA SER A 737 -20.75 -39.29 32.87
C SER A 737 -21.48 -39.87 31.66
N ILE A 738 -22.23 -39.06 30.90
CA ILE A 738 -22.91 -39.51 29.67
C ILE A 738 -21.87 -39.89 28.61
N ILE A 739 -20.83 -39.07 28.41
CA ILE A 739 -19.75 -39.37 27.45
C ILE A 739 -19.06 -40.67 27.85
N LEU A 740 -18.73 -40.85 29.13
CA LEU A 740 -18.11 -42.07 29.64
C LEU A 740 -19.01 -43.31 29.42
N VAL A 741 -20.32 -43.20 29.69
CA VAL A 741 -21.27 -44.30 29.48
C VAL A 741 -21.42 -44.65 27.99
N VAL A 742 -21.44 -43.64 27.11
CA VAL A 742 -21.50 -43.84 25.65
C VAL A 742 -20.22 -44.52 25.15
N GLU A 743 -19.05 -44.09 25.61
CA GLU A 743 -17.77 -44.70 25.26
C GLU A 743 -17.66 -46.14 25.78
N LEU A 744 -18.08 -46.40 27.02
CA LEU A 744 -18.04 -47.75 27.62
C LEU A 744 -19.03 -48.72 26.97
N LYS A 745 -20.23 -48.25 26.59
CA LYS A 745 -21.20 -49.07 25.85
C LYS A 745 -20.71 -49.41 24.43
N PHE A 746 -19.89 -48.55 23.84
CA PHE A 746 -19.24 -48.81 22.55
C PHE A 746 -18.10 -49.84 22.67
N LEU A 747 -17.50 -49.98 23.86
CA LEU A 747 -16.32 -50.81 24.14
C LEU A 747 -16.62 -52.20 24.74
N ASN A 748 -17.87 -52.52 25.11
CA ASN A 748 -18.29 -53.86 25.57
C ASN A 748 -17.47 -54.45 26.76
N LEU A 749 -17.09 -53.63 27.75
CA LEU A 749 -16.30 -54.06 28.92
C LEU A 749 -17.10 -53.87 30.25
N PRO A 750 -17.76 -54.92 30.79
CA PRO A 750 -18.62 -54.80 31.98
C PRO A 750 -17.86 -54.75 33.32
N ASP A 751 -16.74 -55.47 33.48
CA ASP A 751 -16.12 -55.67 34.81
C ASP A 751 -15.24 -54.51 35.31
N PHE A 752 -14.91 -53.55 34.42
CA PHE A 752 -14.08 -52.39 34.76
C PHE A 752 -14.92 -51.16 35.21
N PHE A 753 -16.25 -51.30 35.20
CA PHE A 753 -17.19 -50.24 35.55
C PHE A 753 -17.10 -49.84 37.02
N ALA A 754 -16.97 -50.82 37.93
CA ALA A 754 -16.94 -50.57 39.37
C ALA A 754 -15.63 -49.89 39.83
N SER A 755 -14.49 -50.27 39.24
CA SER A 755 -13.17 -49.75 39.59
C SER A 755 -12.95 -48.33 39.09
N LEU A 756 -13.37 -48.02 37.85
CA LEU A 756 -13.26 -46.69 37.27
C LEU A 756 -14.25 -45.71 37.92
N TYR A 757 -15.48 -46.16 38.20
CA TYR A 757 -16.48 -45.36 38.93
C TYR A 757 -16.01 -45.05 40.36
N GLY A 758 -15.41 -46.02 41.05
CA GLY A 758 -14.81 -45.82 42.38
C GLY A 758 -13.66 -44.79 42.36
N LEU A 759 -12.78 -44.85 41.35
CA LEU A 759 -11.67 -43.91 41.20
C LEU A 759 -12.16 -42.49 40.90
N ILE A 760 -13.18 -42.36 40.03
CA ILE A 760 -13.79 -41.08 39.69
C ILE A 760 -14.48 -40.47 40.93
N ASN A 761 -15.28 -41.25 41.67
CA ASN A 761 -15.90 -40.78 42.91
C ASN A 761 -14.86 -40.41 43.97
N PHE A 762 -13.77 -41.17 44.09
CA PHE A 762 -12.67 -40.83 45.00
C PHE A 762 -12.02 -39.48 44.64
N LEU A 763 -11.74 -39.24 43.36
CA LEU A 763 -11.17 -37.98 42.87
C LEU A 763 -12.12 -36.80 43.05
N PHE A 764 -13.43 -36.99 42.85
CA PHE A 764 -14.45 -35.96 43.09
C PHE A 764 -14.61 -35.64 44.59
N THR A 765 -14.49 -36.65 45.46
CA THR A 765 -14.51 -36.48 46.93
C THR A 765 -13.28 -35.70 47.40
N MET A 766 -12.09 -36.04 46.88
CA MET A 766 -10.85 -35.31 47.14
C MET A 766 -10.87 -33.85 46.65
N ALA A 767 -11.66 -33.54 45.61
CA ALA A 767 -11.85 -32.18 45.11
C ALA A 767 -12.87 -31.33 45.92
N GLY A 768 -13.42 -31.86 47.03
CA GLY A 768 -14.35 -31.14 47.91
C GLY A 768 -15.78 -31.02 47.38
N ILE A 769 -16.14 -31.83 46.38
CA ILE A 769 -17.48 -31.92 45.82
C ILE A 769 -18.17 -33.08 46.54
N HIS A 770 -18.76 -32.83 47.71
CA HIS A 770 -19.64 -33.81 48.34
C HIS A 770 -20.89 -33.97 47.48
N PHE A 771 -20.96 -35.08 46.74
CA PHE A 771 -22.22 -35.49 46.14
C PHE A 771 -23.18 -35.80 47.29
N LEU A 772 -24.33 -35.11 47.34
CA LEU A 772 -25.39 -35.41 48.30
C LEU A 772 -25.76 -36.89 48.15
N GLY A 773 -25.42 -37.69 49.17
CA GLY A 773 -25.65 -39.14 49.25
C GLY A 773 -27.12 -39.59 49.24
N ARG A 774 -28.05 -38.78 48.73
CA ARG A 774 -29.49 -39.10 48.59
C ARG A 774 -29.95 -39.35 47.14
N ARG A 775 -29.08 -39.23 46.13
CA ARG A 775 -29.42 -39.60 44.74
C ARG A 775 -28.76 -40.89 44.24
N ILE A 776 -27.98 -41.56 45.10
CA ILE A 776 -27.33 -42.85 44.82
C ILE A 776 -28.39 -43.95 44.61
N GLU A 777 -29.45 -43.97 45.43
CA GLU A 777 -30.58 -44.91 45.28
C GLU A 777 -31.33 -44.82 43.94
N ILE A 778 -31.35 -43.64 43.31
CA ILE A 778 -32.05 -43.45 42.02
C ILE A 778 -31.19 -43.95 40.87
N PHE A 779 -29.86 -43.83 40.98
CA PHE A 779 -28.92 -44.29 39.96
C PHE A 779 -28.70 -45.80 40.04
N ASP A 780 -28.65 -46.39 41.25
CA ASP A 780 -28.57 -47.85 41.40
C ASP A 780 -29.83 -48.54 40.86
N LYS A 781 -31.02 -47.96 41.07
CA LYS A 781 -32.28 -48.44 40.46
C LYS A 781 -32.36 -48.28 38.94
N LEU A 782 -31.55 -47.40 38.34
CA LEU A 782 -31.44 -47.20 36.89
C LEU A 782 -30.37 -48.11 36.26
N ILE A 783 -29.46 -48.66 37.06
CA ILE A 783 -28.44 -49.62 36.64
C ILE A 783 -28.98 -51.06 36.77
N GLU A 784 -29.84 -51.34 37.76
CA GLU A 784 -30.55 -52.62 37.87
C GLU A 784 -31.62 -52.86 36.78
N LYS A 785 -32.02 -51.83 36.03
CA LYS A 785 -33.11 -51.87 35.05
C LYS A 785 -32.57 -51.65 33.64
#